data_AF-A0A4E9EH12-F1
#
_entry.id   AF-A0A4E9EH12-F1
#
_cell.length_a   1.000
_cell.length_b   1.000
_cell.length_c   1.000
_cell.angle_alpha   90.00
_cell.angle_beta   90.00
_cell.angle_gamma   90.00
#
_symmetry.space_group_name_H-M   'P 1'
#
loop_
_entity.id
_entity.type
_entity.pdbx_description
1 polymer ?
#
loop_
_entity_poly.entity_id
_entity_poly.type
_entity_poly.pdbx_seq_one_letter_code
_entity_poly.pdbx_strand_id
1 'polypeptide(L)'
;MGDHTTVAEVQVDDNARSDSEDSSYDADSITDSASIASSVLKYNWKNGRRYHSDRAGEYSFPNDDEEQDRLDMVHHVFTRLINDRLFTAPIDPEGARVLDIGTGTGLWAIQFGDKHPSAVVIGNDLSPIQPDWVPPNVRFIIDDVEADWVDPVPYDYIHCKYMAGSIKDWPRLIKQAYASLKPGGWIELHETANTLYSEDDSLQPDNALVEMMEHLTVACEKIGRTMDPAPSFKQWVGEAGFESVKEDRFKLPIGPWPKDERLKEIGTLMGINMIEGVAAFTAVLFTEVLGWSRERVELFNARVRQASRQRSVHPIFDCLVLICSIYPSARQQIASMGSLTTARHRRRSKTMLFSNLSAISLLFQGLPGVYSKPTCIDETFKSIKLDNAEILSINANVSSIELPELPTNEWPIPAGSPPINVCKVVVTYTHPGWNDTINAYVWLPISGWNERFVGVGGGGWSTGDVPDLGPPASKGYAAVTTDGGRPMTNRQSMDWALTKSGHLNWPPLQNFAAVALDDATTVGKAVTEAYFGKAPKYSYWNGCSTGGRQGHMMAQRYPTQYNGVLAGASAFNWDRFIVSEYWPQLVMHKLGYYPPACELAAITNAAIKTCDPVDGVEDGIVSDSDGCDFDPISVVGTEVTCDNPSGTIKVSVKAAEIARLTWRGPQTEDGKFMWYGLDKSAPLNGLANTNCTSLTNCTTSPFAIAKDWLSTFILQNPSVELKGMSHAEYSRLFRQSVNRFASVMGSADADLTDFKKAGGKILAWHGTADELIPYKGSVDYYKRVLEGDPEANDYYRFFEAPGVNHCKGGPGWFPGGGFDALVKWVEEGKAPDTLYAETTGTEKKRVVELCVYPKKLTYQGGDASIASSYGCK
;
A
#
# COMPACT_ATOMS: atom_id res chain seq x y z
N MET A 1 -7.24 -4.53 66.78
CA MET A 1 -6.68 -5.90 66.83
C MET A 1 -7.50 -6.76 65.88
N GLY A 2 -6.84 -7.47 64.97
CA GLY A 2 -7.46 -8.53 64.17
C GLY A 2 -7.80 -8.14 62.73
N ASP A 3 -6.78 -8.24 61.87
CA ASP A 3 -6.83 -8.27 60.41
C ASP A 3 -7.31 -9.66 59.94
N HIS A 4 -8.05 -9.77 58.83
CA HIS A 4 -8.13 -10.95 57.96
C HIS A 4 -8.97 -10.65 56.70
N THR A 5 -8.28 -10.42 55.58
CA THR A 5 -8.83 -10.51 54.22
C THR A 5 -8.53 -11.91 53.68
N THR A 6 -9.56 -12.65 53.26
CA THR A 6 -9.44 -13.96 52.59
C THR A 6 -9.28 -13.78 51.09
N VAL A 7 -8.17 -14.30 50.55
CA VAL A 7 -7.90 -14.46 49.12
C VAL A 7 -8.46 -15.82 48.69
N ALA A 8 -9.23 -15.86 47.60
CA ALA A 8 -9.72 -17.10 47.00
C ALA A 8 -8.67 -17.66 46.02
N GLU A 9 -8.27 -18.92 46.23
CA GLU A 9 -7.44 -19.71 45.32
C GLU A 9 -8.22 -20.10 44.05
N VAL A 10 -7.56 -19.96 42.90
CA VAL A 10 -8.06 -20.43 41.59
C VAL A 10 -7.51 -21.83 41.34
N GLN A 11 -8.39 -22.82 41.22
CA GLN A 11 -8.05 -24.20 40.84
C GLN A 11 -8.07 -24.39 39.32
N VAL A 12 -7.23 -25.32 38.85
CA VAL A 12 -7.03 -25.70 37.44
C VAL A 12 -8.19 -26.58 36.96
N ASP A 13 -8.66 -26.33 35.74
CA ASP A 13 -9.69 -27.13 35.05
C ASP A 13 -9.06 -28.40 34.45
N ASP A 14 -9.47 -29.56 34.96
CA ASP A 14 -9.00 -30.91 34.59
C ASP A 14 -9.60 -31.45 33.27
N ASN A 15 -10.09 -30.59 32.37
CA ASN A 15 -10.59 -30.99 31.04
C ASN A 15 -9.69 -30.56 29.86
N ALA A 16 -8.37 -30.46 30.08
CA ALA A 16 -7.41 -30.44 28.99
C ALA A 16 -7.40 -31.81 28.28
N ARG A 17 -8.16 -31.92 27.19
CA ARG A 17 -8.10 -33.07 26.28
C ARG A 17 -6.68 -33.16 25.70
N SER A 18 -6.09 -34.34 25.84
CA SER A 18 -4.83 -34.75 25.24
C SER A 18 -4.90 -34.67 23.71
N ASP A 19 -3.95 -33.99 23.10
CA ASP A 19 -3.68 -34.07 21.66
C ASP A 19 -3.24 -35.49 21.31
N SER A 20 -4.18 -36.30 20.80
CA SER A 20 -3.87 -37.55 20.13
C SER A 20 -3.88 -37.32 18.62
N GLU A 21 -2.73 -37.57 18.04
CA GLU A 21 -2.45 -37.74 16.61
C GLU A 21 -3.57 -38.48 15.89
N ASP A 22 -4.09 -37.90 14.80
CA ASP A 22 -4.65 -38.70 13.72
C ASP A 22 -4.42 -37.99 12.38
N SER A 23 -3.32 -38.38 11.73
CA SER A 23 -2.98 -38.00 10.37
C SER A 23 -3.14 -39.22 9.46
N SER A 24 -4.15 -39.17 8.58
CA SER A 24 -4.14 -39.96 7.35
C SER A 24 -4.81 -39.15 6.26
N TYR A 25 -4.07 -38.78 5.21
CA TYR A 25 -4.31 -39.25 3.84
C TYR A 25 -3.24 -38.68 2.90
N ASP A 26 -2.42 -39.61 2.43
CA ASP A 26 -1.69 -39.74 1.16
C ASP A 26 -0.96 -38.54 0.56
N ALA A 27 0.36 -38.61 0.77
CA ALA A 27 1.39 -38.04 -0.08
C ALA A 27 1.50 -38.82 -1.41
N ASP A 28 1.66 -38.08 -2.51
CA ASP A 28 2.50 -38.52 -3.62
C ASP A 28 3.22 -37.33 -4.29
N SER A 29 4.53 -37.27 -4.03
CA SER A 29 5.64 -36.56 -4.71
C SER A 29 5.53 -35.03 -4.83
N ILE A 30 6.39 -34.18 -4.23
CA ILE A 30 7.84 -34.26 -4.02
C ILE A 30 8.15 -33.81 -2.58
N THR A 31 8.68 -34.72 -1.76
CA THR A 31 9.14 -34.46 -0.39
C THR A 31 10.64 -34.15 -0.39
N ASP A 32 11.02 -33.03 0.24
CA ASP A 32 12.13 -32.97 1.20
C ASP A 32 12.14 -31.58 1.88
N SER A 33 11.25 -31.40 2.85
CA SER A 33 11.44 -30.45 3.94
C SER A 33 11.00 -31.16 5.22
N ALA A 34 11.94 -31.52 6.07
CA ALA A 34 11.65 -32.16 7.35
C ALA A 34 10.78 -31.24 8.23
N SER A 35 9.94 -31.84 9.08
CA SER A 35 9.14 -31.10 10.06
C SER A 35 10.04 -30.35 11.06
N ILE A 36 9.67 -29.10 11.38
CA ILE A 36 10.36 -28.26 12.36
C ILE A 36 10.30 -28.93 13.74
N ALA A 37 11.44 -29.14 14.38
CA ALA A 37 11.49 -29.65 15.75
C ALA A 37 10.98 -28.59 16.74
N SER A 38 10.19 -28.97 17.76
CA SER A 38 9.61 -28.04 18.74
C SER A 38 10.63 -27.26 19.59
N SER A 39 11.92 -27.61 19.52
CA SER A 39 13.03 -26.86 20.13
C SER A 39 13.38 -25.58 19.36
N VAL A 40 13.20 -25.56 18.04
CA VAL A 40 13.52 -24.46 17.12
C VAL A 40 12.62 -23.24 17.36
N LEU A 41 11.38 -23.49 17.84
CA LEU A 41 10.37 -22.47 18.13
C LEU A 41 10.47 -21.88 19.55
N LYS A 42 11.43 -22.33 20.37
CA LYS A 42 11.65 -21.76 21.70
C LYS A 42 12.39 -20.42 21.55
N TYR A 43 12.26 -19.52 22.52
CA TYR A 43 12.97 -18.25 22.52
C TYR A 43 13.91 -18.16 23.73
N ASN A 44 15.10 -17.61 23.52
CA ASN A 44 16.04 -17.28 24.59
C ASN A 44 15.98 -15.80 24.92
N TRP A 45 16.04 -15.45 26.20
CA TRP A 45 16.03 -14.06 26.64
C TRP A 45 17.36 -13.70 27.29
N LYS A 46 18.04 -12.68 26.76
CA LYS A 46 19.30 -12.16 27.29
C LYS A 46 19.24 -10.65 27.40
N ASN A 47 19.64 -10.11 28.55
CA ASN A 47 19.68 -8.66 28.80
C ASN A 47 18.36 -7.93 28.47
N GLY A 48 17.20 -8.60 28.63
CA GLY A 48 15.88 -8.04 28.35
C GLY A 48 15.45 -8.09 26.87
N ARG A 49 16.22 -8.75 26.00
CA ARG A 49 15.94 -8.91 24.57
C ARG A 49 15.77 -10.38 24.19
N ARG A 50 14.99 -10.65 23.13
CA ARG A 50 14.69 -12.01 22.64
C ARG A 50 15.71 -12.43 21.57
N TYR A 51 16.13 -13.69 21.60
CA TYR A 51 17.09 -14.31 20.68
C TYR A 51 16.61 -15.72 20.30
N HIS A 52 17.16 -16.27 19.23
CA HIS A 52 16.88 -17.63 18.75
C HIS A 52 17.33 -18.72 19.76
N SER A 53 16.60 -19.84 19.83
CA SER A 53 16.84 -20.94 20.78
C SER A 53 17.84 -21.99 20.31
N ASP A 54 17.76 -22.41 19.05
CA ASP A 54 18.62 -23.47 18.52
C ASP A 54 19.99 -22.89 18.17
N ARG A 55 21.05 -23.48 18.72
CA ARG A 55 22.42 -22.92 18.76
C ARG A 55 22.56 -21.61 19.56
N ALA A 56 21.93 -21.58 20.74
CA ALA A 56 22.10 -20.51 21.74
C ALA A 56 23.57 -20.07 21.91
N GLY A 57 23.88 -18.84 21.51
CA GLY A 57 25.22 -18.24 21.63
C GLY A 57 25.98 -18.05 20.32
N GLU A 58 25.49 -18.55 19.18
CA GLU A 58 26.17 -18.36 17.88
C GLU A 58 25.78 -17.06 17.15
N TYR A 59 24.62 -16.47 17.46
CA TYR A 59 24.12 -15.22 16.89
C TYR A 59 23.99 -14.13 17.97
N SER A 60 24.41 -12.91 17.66
CA SER A 60 24.62 -11.85 18.66
C SER A 60 23.58 -10.72 18.63
N PHE A 61 22.64 -10.74 17.68
CA PHE A 61 21.59 -9.72 17.55
C PHE A 61 20.22 -10.29 17.95
N PRO A 62 19.36 -9.46 18.56
CA PRO A 62 18.04 -9.91 19.01
C PRO A 62 17.09 -10.18 17.83
N ASN A 63 15.91 -10.70 18.13
CA ASN A 63 14.83 -10.97 17.19
C ASN A 63 13.44 -10.67 17.80
N ASP A 64 13.38 -9.83 18.84
CA ASP A 64 12.13 -9.31 19.41
C ASP A 64 11.44 -8.30 18.48
N ASP A 65 10.20 -7.93 18.81
CA ASP A 65 9.38 -7.05 17.99
C ASP A 65 10.01 -5.65 17.82
N GLU A 66 10.74 -5.15 18.84
CA GLU A 66 11.51 -3.91 18.73
C GLU A 66 12.62 -4.01 17.67
N GLU A 67 13.28 -5.17 17.57
CA GLU A 67 14.29 -5.40 16.55
C GLU A 67 13.70 -5.58 15.15
N GLN A 68 12.57 -6.28 15.04
CA GLN A 68 11.86 -6.43 13.78
C GLN A 68 11.41 -5.07 13.22
N ASP A 69 10.82 -4.21 14.07
CA ASP A 69 10.46 -2.83 13.70
C ASP A 69 11.68 -2.04 13.20
N ARG A 70 12.86 -2.24 13.83
CA ARG A 70 14.13 -1.61 13.41
C ARG A 70 14.60 -2.15 12.05
N LEU A 71 14.53 -3.46 11.82
CA LEU A 71 14.92 -4.09 10.56
C LEU A 71 14.03 -3.64 9.40
N ASP A 72 12.72 -3.54 9.61
CA ASP A 72 11.78 -3.02 8.60
C ASP A 72 12.07 -1.55 8.25
N MET A 73 12.40 -0.73 9.25
CA MET A 73 12.84 0.65 9.02
C MET A 73 14.16 0.71 8.22
N VAL A 74 15.15 -0.13 8.55
CA VAL A 74 16.41 -0.19 7.80
C VAL A 74 16.19 -0.69 6.37
N HIS A 75 15.30 -1.67 6.17
CA HIS A 75 14.87 -2.08 4.84
C HIS A 75 14.32 -0.89 4.04
N HIS A 76 13.41 -0.10 4.62
CA HIS A 76 12.88 1.11 3.98
C HIS A 76 13.98 2.11 3.64
N VAL A 77 14.93 2.36 4.55
CA VAL A 77 16.09 3.23 4.32
C VAL A 77 16.89 2.80 3.08
N PHE A 78 17.21 1.51 2.97
CA PHE A 78 17.98 0.99 1.83
C PHE A 78 17.20 1.15 0.52
N THR A 79 15.91 0.79 0.52
CA THR A 79 15.02 0.96 -0.65
C THR A 79 14.94 2.42 -1.11
N ARG A 80 14.76 3.36 -0.17
CA ARG A 80 14.77 4.82 -0.47
C ARG A 80 16.12 5.29 -1.02
N LEU A 81 17.22 4.76 -0.48
CA LEU A 81 18.59 5.13 -0.88
C LEU A 81 18.87 4.76 -2.34
N ILE A 82 18.35 3.63 -2.81
CA ILE A 82 18.56 3.15 -4.19
C ILE A 82 17.45 3.57 -5.18
N ASN A 83 16.77 4.67 -4.86
CA ASN A 83 15.69 5.31 -5.64
C ASN A 83 14.40 4.48 -5.69
N ASP A 84 13.89 4.07 -4.52
CA ASP A 84 12.61 3.34 -4.38
C ASP A 84 12.58 1.98 -5.09
N ARG A 85 13.75 1.37 -5.24
CA ARG A 85 13.90 0.05 -5.87
C ARG A 85 14.26 -1.00 -4.83
N LEU A 86 13.86 -2.25 -5.08
CA LEU A 86 14.24 -3.40 -4.24
C LEU A 86 15.60 -3.99 -4.62
N PHE A 87 15.99 -3.84 -5.89
CA PHE A 87 17.22 -4.37 -6.47
C PHE A 87 17.65 -3.49 -7.65
N THR A 88 18.89 -3.65 -8.09
CA THR A 88 19.49 -2.88 -9.19
C THR A 88 20.18 -3.76 -10.23
N ALA A 89 20.29 -5.08 -9.96
CA ALA A 89 20.74 -6.07 -10.90
C ALA A 89 19.88 -6.08 -12.17
N PRO A 90 20.50 -6.21 -13.36
CA PRO A 90 19.79 -6.21 -14.64
C PRO A 90 19.20 -7.60 -14.92
N ILE A 91 18.30 -8.05 -14.04
CA ILE A 91 17.56 -9.31 -14.19
C ILE A 91 16.20 -9.08 -14.84
N ASP A 92 15.68 -10.12 -15.50
CA ASP A 92 14.25 -10.24 -15.76
C ASP A 92 13.64 -10.98 -14.55
N PRO A 93 12.82 -10.32 -13.72
CA PRO A 93 12.28 -10.94 -12.52
C PRO A 93 11.12 -11.89 -12.83
N GLU A 94 10.50 -11.81 -14.01
CA GLU A 94 9.34 -12.65 -14.33
C GLU A 94 9.76 -14.11 -14.57
N GLY A 95 9.17 -15.03 -13.82
CA GLY A 95 9.54 -16.45 -13.83
C GLY A 95 10.89 -16.77 -13.17
N ALA A 96 11.56 -15.79 -12.56
CA ALA A 96 12.88 -15.97 -11.96
C ALA A 96 12.81 -16.76 -10.65
N ARG A 97 13.81 -17.61 -10.40
CA ARG A 97 14.02 -18.26 -9.10
C ARG A 97 14.99 -17.42 -8.28
N VAL A 98 14.55 -16.95 -7.12
CA VAL A 98 15.25 -15.96 -6.28
C VAL A 98 15.55 -16.53 -4.90
N LEU A 99 16.74 -16.28 -4.37
CA LEU A 99 17.12 -16.52 -2.98
C LEU A 99 17.42 -15.21 -2.27
N ASP A 100 16.82 -14.98 -1.11
CA ASP A 100 17.13 -13.88 -0.19
C ASP A 100 17.84 -14.45 1.04
N ILE A 101 19.14 -14.17 1.16
CA ILE A 101 20.01 -14.67 2.22
C ILE A 101 19.92 -13.76 3.44
N GLY A 102 19.56 -14.33 4.59
CA GLY A 102 19.36 -13.57 5.83
C GLY A 102 18.14 -12.68 5.71
N THR A 103 17.00 -13.27 5.36
CA THR A 103 15.79 -12.52 4.96
C THR A 103 15.20 -11.68 6.10
N GLY A 104 15.60 -11.92 7.36
CA GLY A 104 15.18 -11.13 8.52
C GLY A 104 13.67 -11.25 8.73
N THR A 105 12.93 -10.14 8.70
CA THR A 105 11.47 -10.14 8.77
C THR A 105 10.79 -10.74 7.53
N GLY A 106 11.53 -10.99 6.45
CA GLY A 106 11.00 -11.47 5.18
C GLY A 106 10.46 -10.36 4.28
N LEU A 107 10.48 -9.10 4.72
CA LEU A 107 9.83 -7.98 4.04
C LEU A 107 10.33 -7.77 2.60
N TRP A 108 11.64 -7.95 2.36
CA TRP A 108 12.18 -7.83 1.00
C TRP A 108 11.67 -8.94 0.08
N ALA A 109 11.70 -10.20 0.55
CA ALA A 109 11.23 -11.35 -0.21
C ALA A 109 9.73 -11.24 -0.52
N ILE A 110 8.94 -10.78 0.44
CA ILE A 110 7.50 -10.53 0.27
C ILE A 110 7.25 -9.45 -0.77
N GLN A 111 7.91 -8.30 -0.66
CA GLN A 111 7.72 -7.20 -1.62
C GLN A 111 8.19 -7.57 -3.03
N PHE A 112 9.26 -8.37 -3.15
CA PHE A 112 9.69 -8.90 -4.44
C PHE A 112 8.65 -9.86 -5.02
N GLY A 113 8.14 -10.80 -4.23
CA GLY A 113 7.12 -11.76 -4.65
C GLY A 113 5.79 -11.11 -5.03
N ASP A 114 5.34 -10.11 -4.26
CA ASP A 114 4.15 -9.31 -4.54
C ASP A 114 4.27 -8.55 -5.88
N LYS A 115 5.45 -8.00 -6.17
CA LYS A 115 5.71 -7.25 -7.40
C LYS A 115 5.90 -8.16 -8.62
N HIS A 116 6.34 -9.39 -8.40
CA HIS A 116 6.68 -10.37 -9.43
C HIS A 116 5.99 -11.72 -9.15
N PRO A 117 4.66 -11.81 -9.33
CA PRO A 117 3.88 -12.98 -8.92
C PRO A 117 4.26 -14.27 -9.66
N SER A 118 4.94 -14.16 -10.81
CA SER A 118 5.44 -15.29 -11.59
C SER A 118 6.81 -15.82 -11.12
N ALA A 119 7.55 -15.04 -10.32
CA ALA A 119 8.84 -15.45 -9.76
C ALA A 119 8.66 -16.49 -8.65
N VAL A 120 9.67 -17.29 -8.34
CA VAL A 120 9.70 -18.17 -7.16
C VAL A 120 10.73 -17.63 -6.19
N VAL A 121 10.30 -17.12 -5.05
CA VAL A 121 11.16 -16.44 -4.06
C VAL A 121 11.35 -17.31 -2.83
N ILE A 122 12.60 -17.45 -2.40
CA ILE A 122 12.98 -18.21 -1.21
C ILE A 122 13.69 -17.26 -0.26
N GLY A 123 13.12 -16.99 0.90
CA GLY A 123 13.84 -16.33 1.98
C GLY A 123 14.46 -17.36 2.92
N ASN A 124 15.74 -17.23 3.23
CA ASN A 124 16.43 -18.08 4.19
C ASN A 124 16.86 -17.25 5.39
N ASP A 125 16.45 -17.66 6.60
CA ASP A 125 16.89 -17.03 7.84
C ASP A 125 17.08 -18.07 8.95
N LEU A 126 17.96 -17.76 9.91
CA LEU A 126 18.17 -18.62 11.07
C LEU A 126 17.00 -18.53 12.07
N SER A 127 16.33 -17.37 12.16
CA SER A 127 15.25 -17.11 13.10
C SER A 127 13.89 -17.27 12.44
N PRO A 128 12.92 -17.99 13.06
CA PRO A 128 11.54 -18.07 12.58
C PRO A 128 10.73 -16.84 13.00
N ILE A 129 11.06 -15.67 12.44
CA ILE A 129 10.38 -14.38 12.74
C ILE A 129 9.62 -13.82 11.54
N GLN A 130 9.58 -14.56 10.44
CA GLN A 130 8.88 -14.16 9.24
C GLN A 130 7.37 -14.39 9.43
N PRO A 131 6.51 -13.61 8.77
CA PRO A 131 5.07 -13.79 8.87
C PRO A 131 4.65 -15.15 8.31
N ASP A 132 3.68 -15.78 8.95
CA ASP A 132 3.11 -17.06 8.49
C ASP A 132 2.42 -16.94 7.12
N TRP A 133 1.97 -15.72 6.78
CA TRP A 133 1.32 -15.45 5.51
C TRP A 133 2.23 -14.64 4.59
N VAL A 134 2.43 -15.17 3.40
CA VAL A 134 3.31 -14.65 2.35
C VAL A 134 2.64 -14.80 0.99
N PRO A 135 3.09 -14.07 -0.03
CA PRO A 135 2.65 -14.29 -1.41
C PRO A 135 2.78 -15.76 -1.80
N PRO A 136 1.87 -16.34 -2.62
CA PRO A 136 1.88 -17.77 -2.96
C PRO A 136 3.20 -18.27 -3.56
N ASN A 137 3.96 -17.35 -4.11
CA ASN A 137 5.23 -17.59 -4.79
C ASN A 137 6.46 -17.31 -3.90
N VAL A 138 6.25 -17.00 -2.62
CA VAL A 138 7.29 -16.78 -1.60
C VAL A 138 7.27 -17.94 -0.61
N ARG A 139 8.43 -18.46 -0.25
CA ARG A 139 8.59 -19.45 0.83
C ARG A 139 9.74 -19.09 1.74
N PHE A 140 9.59 -19.37 3.04
CA PHE A 140 10.67 -19.19 4.01
C PHE A 140 11.25 -20.52 4.44
N ILE A 141 12.57 -20.56 4.56
CA ILE A 141 13.34 -21.70 5.05
C ILE A 141 14.08 -21.25 6.30
N ILE A 142 13.93 -22.03 7.37
CA ILE A 142 14.68 -21.82 8.61
C ILE A 142 15.94 -22.67 8.53
N ASP A 143 17.06 -22.06 8.15
CA ASP A 143 18.34 -22.76 8.02
C ASP A 143 19.53 -21.83 8.28
N ASP A 144 20.68 -22.42 8.55
CA ASP A 144 21.94 -21.71 8.62
C ASP A 144 22.45 -21.47 7.19
N VAL A 145 22.47 -20.22 6.74
CA VAL A 145 22.97 -19.86 5.40
C VAL A 145 24.44 -20.22 5.19
N GLU A 146 25.22 -20.42 6.26
CA GLU A 146 26.60 -20.92 6.20
C GLU A 146 26.67 -22.45 6.10
N ALA A 147 25.58 -23.20 6.26
CA ALA A 147 25.56 -24.63 5.98
C ALA A 147 25.69 -24.93 4.47
N ASP A 148 26.00 -26.17 4.12
CA ASP A 148 26.04 -26.59 2.71
C ASP A 148 24.63 -26.55 2.11
N TRP A 149 24.44 -25.83 1.01
CA TRP A 149 23.13 -25.72 0.36
C TRP A 149 22.81 -26.99 -0.41
N VAL A 150 21.71 -27.65 -0.03
CA VAL A 150 21.27 -28.93 -0.62
C VAL A 150 20.25 -28.78 -1.74
N ASP A 151 19.87 -27.55 -2.12
CA ASP A 151 18.90 -27.32 -3.21
C ASP A 151 19.54 -27.65 -4.56
N PRO A 152 19.05 -28.66 -5.30
CA PRO A 152 19.63 -29.07 -6.57
C PRO A 152 19.29 -28.12 -7.73
N VAL A 153 18.37 -27.16 -7.53
CA VAL A 153 17.89 -26.25 -8.57
C VAL A 153 18.60 -24.90 -8.46
N PRO A 154 19.41 -24.50 -9.47
CA PRO A 154 20.13 -23.23 -9.43
C PRO A 154 19.21 -22.00 -9.52
N TYR A 155 19.65 -20.91 -8.93
CA TYR A 155 18.97 -19.62 -8.87
C TYR A 155 19.27 -18.73 -10.08
N ASP A 156 18.31 -17.89 -10.45
CA ASP A 156 18.50 -16.80 -11.42
C ASP A 156 19.09 -15.56 -10.71
N TYR A 157 18.69 -15.35 -9.46
CA TYR A 157 19.07 -14.20 -8.67
C TYR A 157 19.25 -14.56 -7.19
N ILE A 158 20.32 -14.06 -6.58
CA ILE A 158 20.60 -14.17 -5.14
C ILE A 158 20.79 -12.77 -4.58
N HIS A 159 20.00 -12.42 -3.58
CA HIS A 159 20.08 -11.16 -2.87
C HIS A 159 20.58 -11.38 -1.43
N CYS A 160 21.39 -10.47 -0.92
CA CYS A 160 21.81 -10.45 0.48
C CYS A 160 21.98 -8.99 0.93
N LYS A 161 21.42 -8.65 2.09
CA LYS A 161 21.45 -7.27 2.60
C LYS A 161 21.65 -7.24 4.11
N TYR A 162 22.53 -6.35 4.56
CA TYR A 162 22.65 -5.95 5.98
C TYR A 162 22.95 -7.12 6.92
N MET A 163 24.03 -7.85 6.62
CA MET A 163 24.45 -9.09 7.30
C MET A 163 25.83 -8.96 7.99
N ALA A 164 26.37 -7.74 8.10
CA ALA A 164 27.55 -7.44 8.91
C ALA A 164 27.39 -7.98 10.35
N GLY A 165 28.43 -8.65 10.86
CA GLY A 165 28.41 -9.33 12.15
C GLY A 165 27.62 -10.66 12.19
N SER A 166 26.92 -11.02 11.11
CA SER A 166 26.05 -12.21 11.06
C SER A 166 26.70 -13.44 10.40
N ILE A 167 27.77 -13.26 9.63
CA ILE A 167 28.45 -14.33 8.88
C ILE A 167 29.89 -14.51 9.38
N LYS A 168 30.33 -15.77 9.58
CA LYS A 168 31.71 -16.10 9.95
C LYS A 168 32.63 -16.21 8.73
N ASP A 169 32.21 -16.92 7.68
CA ASP A 169 33.02 -17.19 6.48
C ASP A 169 32.36 -16.64 5.19
N TRP A 170 32.47 -15.32 5.01
CA TRP A 170 32.00 -14.62 3.81
C TRP A 170 32.59 -15.17 2.49
N PRO A 171 33.91 -15.42 2.36
CA PRO A 171 34.46 -16.03 1.15
C PRO A 171 33.80 -17.36 0.77
N ARG A 172 33.52 -18.23 1.75
CA ARG A 172 32.82 -19.49 1.48
C ARG A 172 31.37 -19.27 1.08
N LEU A 173 30.64 -18.40 1.78
CA LEU A 173 29.25 -18.07 1.45
C LEU A 173 29.11 -17.54 0.01
N ILE A 174 30.00 -16.62 -0.40
CA ILE A 174 30.00 -16.07 -1.77
C ILE A 174 30.33 -17.14 -2.81
N LYS A 175 31.27 -18.05 -2.52
CA LYS A 175 31.57 -19.21 -3.40
C LYS A 175 30.38 -20.15 -3.54
N GLN A 176 29.65 -20.38 -2.45
CA GLN A 176 28.43 -21.20 -2.47
C GLN A 176 27.32 -20.53 -3.28
N ALA A 177 27.14 -19.22 -3.13
CA ALA A 177 26.21 -18.44 -3.95
C ALA A 177 26.57 -18.51 -5.44
N TYR A 178 27.86 -18.36 -5.78
CA TYR A 178 28.34 -18.53 -7.15
C TYR A 178 28.01 -19.92 -7.73
N ALA A 179 28.30 -20.99 -6.97
CA ALA A 179 28.04 -22.36 -7.40
C ALA A 179 26.54 -22.69 -7.57
N SER A 180 25.67 -21.93 -6.91
CA SER A 180 24.23 -22.13 -6.90
C SER A 180 23.48 -21.26 -7.91
N LEU A 181 24.18 -20.43 -8.69
CA LEU A 181 23.59 -19.61 -9.75
C LEU A 181 23.58 -20.34 -11.09
N LYS A 182 22.55 -20.11 -11.89
CA LYS A 182 22.55 -20.50 -13.31
C LYS A 182 23.63 -19.73 -14.07
N PRO A 183 24.12 -20.25 -15.21
CA PRO A 183 24.88 -19.43 -16.15
C PRO A 183 24.08 -18.17 -16.52
N GLY A 184 24.62 -16.99 -16.23
CA GLY A 184 23.92 -15.71 -16.46
C GLY A 184 23.15 -15.18 -15.27
N GLY A 185 23.09 -15.92 -14.18
CA GLY A 185 22.51 -15.47 -12.92
C GLY A 185 23.31 -14.35 -12.26
N TRP A 186 22.67 -13.71 -11.27
CA TRP A 186 23.20 -12.53 -10.59
C TRP A 186 23.21 -12.71 -9.08
N ILE A 187 24.24 -12.16 -8.43
CA ILE A 187 24.23 -11.88 -6.99
C ILE A 187 24.25 -10.38 -6.77
N GLU A 188 23.45 -9.90 -5.84
CA GLU A 188 23.45 -8.50 -5.39
C GLU A 188 23.62 -8.43 -3.87
N LEU A 189 24.67 -7.72 -3.44
CA LEU A 189 25.06 -7.57 -2.04
C LEU A 189 24.90 -6.10 -1.61
N HIS A 190 24.09 -5.83 -0.59
CA HIS A 190 23.87 -4.50 -0.04
C HIS A 190 24.43 -4.41 1.37
N GLU A 191 25.43 -3.55 1.59
CA GLU A 191 26.04 -3.44 2.92
C GLU A 191 26.69 -2.07 3.18
N THR A 192 26.71 -1.66 4.45
CA THR A 192 27.44 -0.47 4.89
C THR A 192 28.91 -0.77 5.15
N ALA A 193 29.81 0.11 4.71
CA ALA A 193 31.15 0.17 5.26
C ALA A 193 31.07 0.71 6.68
N ASN A 194 31.72 0.04 7.63
CA ASN A 194 31.59 0.35 9.06
C ASN A 194 32.29 1.66 9.48
N THR A 195 33.11 2.24 8.60
CA THR A 195 33.84 3.48 8.88
C THR A 195 32.94 4.70 8.64
N LEU A 196 32.68 5.46 9.71
CA LEU A 196 32.00 6.75 9.64
C LEU A 196 32.95 7.88 9.25
N TYR A 197 32.45 8.82 8.46
CA TYR A 197 33.16 10.05 8.14
C TYR A 197 32.20 11.26 8.09
N SER A 198 32.76 12.45 7.99
CA SER A 198 32.04 13.68 7.65
C SER A 198 32.81 14.41 6.55
N GLU A 199 32.13 15.03 5.60
CA GLU A 199 32.79 15.79 4.52
C GLU A 199 33.26 17.19 4.94
N ASP A 200 32.84 17.67 6.12
CA ASP A 200 33.11 18.99 6.65
C ASP A 200 33.91 18.97 7.96
N ASP A 201 34.56 17.84 8.26
CA ASP A 201 35.33 17.59 9.48
C ASP A 201 34.53 17.78 10.79
N SER A 202 33.20 17.76 10.74
CA SER A 202 32.34 17.88 11.92
C SER A 202 32.34 16.63 12.82
N LEU A 203 32.67 15.46 12.27
CA LEU A 203 32.76 14.20 13.02
C LEU A 203 34.18 13.98 13.56
N GLN A 204 34.32 14.11 14.87
CA GLN A 204 35.59 13.89 15.57
C GLN A 204 35.77 12.42 15.98
N PRO A 205 37.02 11.91 16.09
CA PRO A 205 37.28 10.52 16.46
C PRO A 205 36.75 10.09 17.84
N ASP A 206 36.59 11.03 18.78
CA ASP A 206 36.04 10.79 20.12
C ASP A 206 34.51 10.87 20.18
N ASN A 207 33.85 10.97 19.01
CA ASN A 207 32.40 10.92 18.93
C ASN A 207 31.90 9.51 19.29
N ALA A 208 30.85 9.43 20.12
CA ALA A 208 30.31 8.15 20.59
C ALA A 208 29.82 7.22 19.47
N LEU A 209 29.42 7.77 18.31
CA LEU A 209 29.08 6.95 17.13
C LEU A 209 30.31 6.24 16.55
N VAL A 210 31.46 6.93 16.51
CA VAL A 210 32.74 6.37 16.06
C VAL A 210 33.22 5.30 17.05
N GLU A 211 33.25 5.65 18.35
CA GLU A 211 33.60 4.69 19.43
C GLU A 211 32.72 3.42 19.37
N MET A 212 31.44 3.56 19.01
CA MET A 212 30.52 2.42 18.91
C MET A 212 30.92 1.49 17.77
N MET A 213 31.17 2.03 16.58
CA MET A 213 31.57 1.24 15.41
C MET A 213 32.91 0.52 15.64
N GLU A 214 33.86 1.18 16.31
CA GLU A 214 35.14 0.58 16.70
C GLU A 214 34.95 -0.58 17.70
N HIS A 215 34.14 -0.38 18.74
CA HIS A 215 33.88 -1.44 19.71
C HIS A 215 33.09 -2.62 19.13
N LEU A 216 32.16 -2.38 18.20
CA LEU A 216 31.47 -3.43 17.47
C LEU A 216 32.44 -4.24 16.60
N THR A 217 33.39 -3.57 15.92
CA THR A 217 34.46 -4.23 15.16
C THR A 217 35.26 -5.16 16.06
N VAL A 218 35.78 -4.65 17.17
CA VAL A 218 36.57 -5.43 18.15
C VAL A 218 35.77 -6.60 18.72
N ALA A 219 34.48 -6.40 19.03
CA ALA A 219 33.63 -7.46 19.55
C ALA A 219 33.40 -8.58 18.53
N CYS A 220 33.08 -8.24 17.28
CA CYS A 220 32.87 -9.23 16.23
C CYS A 220 34.16 -10.00 15.89
N GLU A 221 35.32 -9.32 15.83
CA GLU A 221 36.61 -9.97 15.57
C GLU A 221 36.93 -11.04 16.63
N LYS A 222 36.63 -10.77 17.91
CA LYS A 222 36.82 -11.74 19.01
C LYS A 222 36.03 -13.03 18.86
N ILE A 223 34.91 -12.98 18.14
CA ILE A 223 34.05 -14.16 17.86
C ILE A 223 34.21 -14.67 16.43
N GLY A 224 35.25 -14.22 15.71
CA GLY A 224 35.57 -14.69 14.35
C GLY A 224 34.59 -14.21 13.29
N ARG A 225 34.01 -13.03 13.47
CA ARG A 225 33.07 -12.39 12.54
C ARG A 225 33.56 -10.99 12.18
N THR A 226 33.09 -10.43 11.07
CA THR A 226 33.43 -9.05 10.66
C THR A 226 32.21 -8.15 10.69
N MET A 227 32.38 -6.95 11.25
CA MET A 227 31.40 -5.85 11.17
C MET A 227 31.59 -4.99 9.91
N ASP A 228 32.66 -5.21 9.13
CA ASP A 228 32.99 -4.41 7.95
C ASP A 228 33.29 -5.29 6.73
N PRO A 229 32.33 -6.09 6.23
CA PRO A 229 32.57 -6.97 5.09
C PRO A 229 32.57 -6.23 3.75
N ALA A 230 31.86 -5.10 3.64
CA ALA A 230 31.61 -4.39 2.38
C ALA A 230 32.88 -4.05 1.58
N PRO A 231 33.98 -3.54 2.20
CA PRO A 231 35.22 -3.25 1.47
C PRO A 231 35.88 -4.48 0.83
N SER A 232 35.58 -5.68 1.32
CA SER A 232 36.19 -6.94 0.85
C SER A 232 35.35 -7.67 -0.19
N PHE A 233 34.08 -7.28 -0.41
CA PHE A 233 33.19 -7.99 -1.33
C PHE A 233 33.76 -8.11 -2.74
N LYS A 234 34.32 -7.03 -3.30
CA LYS A 234 34.92 -7.03 -4.64
C LYS A 234 36.04 -8.06 -4.79
N GLN A 235 36.84 -8.27 -3.75
CA GLN A 235 37.87 -9.30 -3.73
C GLN A 235 37.22 -10.70 -3.69
N TRP A 236 36.32 -10.93 -2.75
CA TRP A 236 35.72 -12.26 -2.55
C TRP A 236 34.88 -12.74 -3.75
N VAL A 237 34.14 -11.85 -4.40
CA VAL A 237 33.40 -12.22 -5.63
C VAL A 237 34.36 -12.53 -6.79
N GLY A 238 35.49 -11.82 -6.89
CA GLY A 238 36.52 -12.10 -7.88
C GLY A 238 37.18 -13.46 -7.65
N GLU A 239 37.49 -13.79 -6.38
CA GLU A 239 38.02 -15.10 -5.99
C GLU A 239 37.02 -16.25 -6.16
N ALA A 240 35.72 -15.96 -6.09
CA ALA A 240 34.66 -16.94 -6.35
C ALA A 240 34.46 -17.23 -7.85
N GLY A 241 34.88 -16.32 -8.73
CA GLY A 241 34.81 -16.49 -10.18
C GLY A 241 33.81 -15.58 -10.90
N PHE A 242 33.22 -14.59 -10.22
CA PHE A 242 32.36 -13.60 -10.88
C PHE A 242 33.17 -12.71 -11.83
N GLU A 243 32.73 -12.59 -13.09
CA GLU A 243 33.47 -11.87 -14.14
C GLU A 243 32.97 -10.42 -14.33
N SER A 244 31.65 -10.20 -14.26
CA SER A 244 31.06 -8.87 -14.34
C SER A 244 30.74 -8.36 -12.96
N VAL A 245 31.58 -7.47 -12.41
CA VAL A 245 31.42 -6.89 -11.07
C VAL A 245 31.19 -5.38 -11.21
N LYS A 246 30.02 -4.90 -10.74
CA LYS A 246 29.68 -3.48 -10.63
C LYS A 246 29.48 -3.13 -9.17
N GLU A 247 30.10 -2.04 -8.72
CA GLU A 247 29.92 -1.49 -7.37
C GLU A 247 29.30 -0.10 -7.51
N ASP A 248 28.13 0.10 -6.93
CA ASP A 248 27.54 1.42 -6.73
C ASP A 248 27.72 1.81 -5.26
N ARG A 249 28.11 3.07 -5.01
CA ARG A 249 28.35 3.60 -3.67
C ARG A 249 27.40 4.76 -3.38
N PHE A 250 26.68 4.66 -2.29
CA PHE A 250 25.69 5.63 -1.84
C PHE A 250 26.10 6.22 -0.49
N LYS A 251 25.94 7.53 -0.35
CA LYS A 251 26.14 8.22 0.92
C LYS A 251 24.92 8.02 1.80
N LEU A 252 25.11 7.40 2.96
CA LEU A 252 24.07 7.13 3.94
C LEU A 252 24.26 8.06 5.14
N PRO A 253 23.58 9.22 5.18
CA PRO A 253 23.72 10.18 6.27
C PRO A 253 23.10 9.65 7.57
N ILE A 254 23.59 10.13 8.71
CA ILE A 254 22.97 9.92 10.03
C ILE A 254 22.53 11.27 10.58
N GLY A 255 21.22 11.46 10.76
CA GLY A 255 20.60 12.67 11.26
C GLY A 255 19.96 13.56 10.17
N PRO A 256 19.11 14.52 10.58
CA PRO A 256 18.28 15.34 9.68
C PRO A 256 19.01 16.58 9.15
N TRP A 257 20.31 16.48 8.86
CA TRP A 257 21.14 17.60 8.40
C TRP A 257 21.23 17.78 6.87
N PRO A 258 21.01 16.75 6.01
CA PRO A 258 21.04 16.96 4.56
C PRO A 258 19.99 17.98 4.11
N LYS A 259 20.34 18.75 3.06
CA LYS A 259 19.39 19.69 2.42
C LYS A 259 18.41 18.98 1.49
N ASP A 260 18.87 17.96 0.79
CA ASP A 260 18.03 17.11 -0.06
C ASP A 260 16.98 16.39 0.78
N GLU A 261 15.70 16.51 0.42
CA GLU A 261 14.59 16.01 1.25
C GLU A 261 14.62 14.48 1.40
N ARG A 262 15.01 13.75 0.34
CA ARG A 262 15.13 12.29 0.39
C ARG A 262 16.26 11.86 1.31
N LEU A 263 17.45 12.46 1.17
CA LEU A 263 18.58 12.17 2.06
C LEU A 263 18.32 12.63 3.50
N LYS A 264 17.51 13.68 3.70
CA LYS A 264 17.09 14.13 5.03
C LYS A 264 16.13 13.13 5.68
N GLU A 265 15.17 12.59 4.94
CA GLU A 265 14.29 11.50 5.38
C GLU A 265 15.13 10.27 5.77
N ILE A 266 15.98 9.80 4.87
CA ILE A 266 16.92 8.68 5.09
C ILE A 266 17.78 8.93 6.34
N GLY A 267 18.38 10.11 6.43
CA GLY A 267 19.24 10.49 7.56
C GLY A 267 18.47 10.55 8.88
N THR A 268 17.22 11.03 8.86
CA THR A 268 16.35 11.02 10.04
C THR A 268 16.12 9.60 10.54
N LEU A 269 15.76 8.67 9.65
CA LEU A 269 15.54 7.26 9.99
C LEU A 269 16.81 6.57 10.48
N MET A 270 17.97 6.84 9.85
CA MET A 270 19.25 6.34 10.34
C MET A 270 19.64 6.93 11.71
N GLY A 271 19.29 8.19 11.97
CA GLY A 271 19.43 8.78 13.30
C GLY A 271 18.58 8.05 14.34
N ILE A 272 17.33 7.68 13.99
CA ILE A 272 16.45 6.87 14.84
C ILE A 272 17.03 5.47 15.05
N ASN A 273 17.56 4.83 14.02
CA ASN A 273 18.25 3.53 14.11
C ASN A 273 19.36 3.57 15.18
N MET A 274 20.14 4.67 15.24
CA MET A 274 21.18 4.85 16.26
C MET A 274 20.64 5.24 17.64
N ILE A 275 19.42 5.76 17.75
CA ILE A 275 18.83 6.19 19.03
C ILE A 275 18.07 5.04 19.70
N GLU A 276 17.17 4.43 18.96
CA GLU A 276 16.27 3.37 19.42
C GLU A 276 16.94 2.00 19.29
N GLY A 277 17.70 1.78 18.22
CA GLY A 277 18.35 0.49 17.92
C GLY A 277 19.66 0.22 18.65
N VAL A 278 20.30 1.21 19.29
CA VAL A 278 21.62 1.05 19.93
C VAL A 278 21.70 -0.11 20.93
N ALA A 279 20.61 -0.39 21.63
CA ALA A 279 20.55 -1.48 22.60
C ALA A 279 20.67 -2.86 21.91
N ALA A 280 20.16 -3.01 20.68
CA ALA A 280 20.25 -4.27 19.93
C ALA A 280 21.71 -4.63 19.59
N PHE A 281 22.52 -3.64 19.19
CA PHE A 281 23.93 -3.84 18.86
C PHE A 281 24.80 -4.12 20.09
N THR A 282 24.47 -3.50 21.22
CA THR A 282 25.34 -3.50 22.40
C THR A 282 24.97 -4.59 23.42
N ALA A 283 23.71 -5.05 23.43
CA ALA A 283 23.19 -5.93 24.48
C ALA A 283 24.03 -7.17 24.74
N VAL A 284 24.42 -7.93 23.71
CA VAL A 284 25.26 -9.15 23.85
C VAL A 284 26.72 -8.86 23.58
N LEU A 285 27.04 -8.16 22.47
CA LEU A 285 28.44 -7.92 22.08
C LEU A 285 29.22 -7.16 23.16
N PHE A 286 28.63 -6.18 23.83
CA PHE A 286 29.38 -5.40 24.81
C PHE A 286 29.42 -6.09 26.18
N THR A 287 28.33 -6.76 26.58
CA THR A 287 28.27 -7.41 27.90
C THR A 287 28.98 -8.76 27.92
N GLU A 288 28.69 -9.64 26.96
CA GLU A 288 29.20 -11.02 26.95
C GLU A 288 30.56 -11.14 26.25
N VAL A 289 30.84 -10.34 25.20
CA VAL A 289 32.10 -10.45 24.43
C VAL A 289 33.16 -9.44 24.88
N LEU A 290 32.79 -8.18 25.12
CA LEU A 290 33.71 -7.16 25.64
C LEU A 290 33.80 -7.15 27.17
N GLY A 291 32.88 -7.83 27.87
CA GLY A 291 32.90 -7.95 29.33
C GLY A 291 32.50 -6.66 30.06
N TRP A 292 31.75 -5.76 29.42
CA TRP A 292 31.31 -4.52 30.05
C TRP A 292 30.16 -4.80 31.03
N SER A 293 30.12 -4.05 32.14
CA SER A 293 28.95 -4.10 33.02
C SER A 293 27.74 -3.47 32.31
N ARG A 294 26.54 -3.89 32.70
CA ARG A 294 25.29 -3.36 32.13
C ARG A 294 25.18 -1.85 32.31
N GLU A 295 25.60 -1.34 33.47
CA GLU A 295 25.61 0.10 33.77
C GLU A 295 26.53 0.87 32.83
N ARG A 296 27.71 0.30 32.51
CA ARG A 296 28.63 0.88 31.54
C ARG A 296 28.03 0.91 30.14
N VAL A 297 27.37 -0.17 29.72
CA VAL A 297 26.69 -0.23 28.42
C VAL A 297 25.56 0.78 28.33
N GLU A 298 24.70 0.91 29.34
CA GLU A 298 23.62 1.89 29.33
C GLU A 298 24.13 3.35 29.31
N LEU A 299 25.20 3.63 30.06
CA LEU A 299 25.84 4.95 30.02
C LEU A 299 26.42 5.25 28.62
N PHE A 300 27.02 4.26 27.98
CA PHE A 300 27.53 4.38 26.62
C PHE A 300 26.39 4.58 25.60
N ASN A 301 25.32 3.79 25.69
CA ASN A 301 24.12 3.92 24.85
C ASN A 301 23.49 5.31 24.99
N ALA A 302 23.51 5.91 26.18
CA ALA A 302 23.07 7.28 26.38
C ALA A 302 23.96 8.30 25.65
N ARG A 303 25.30 8.12 25.63
CA ARG A 303 26.23 8.95 24.85
C ARG A 303 25.97 8.82 23.35
N VAL A 304 25.76 7.61 22.84
CA VAL A 304 25.42 7.37 21.43
C VAL A 304 24.12 8.08 21.06
N ARG A 305 23.05 7.91 21.85
CA ARG A 305 21.77 8.62 21.65
C ARG A 305 21.94 10.14 21.63
N GLN A 306 22.82 10.67 22.48
CA GLN A 306 23.12 12.09 22.50
C GLN A 306 23.84 12.52 21.22
N ALA A 307 24.87 11.79 20.79
CA ALA A 307 25.62 12.06 19.57
C ALA A 307 24.72 12.03 18.32
N SER A 308 23.83 11.04 18.20
CA SER A 308 22.87 10.92 17.08
C SER A 308 21.87 12.07 16.98
N ARG A 309 21.68 12.86 18.05
CA ARG A 309 20.79 14.03 18.08
C ARG A 309 21.53 15.34 17.77
N GLN A 310 22.86 15.31 17.69
CA GLN A 310 23.66 16.51 17.44
C GLN A 310 23.52 16.94 15.98
N ARG A 311 22.86 18.07 15.75
CA ARG A 311 22.65 18.63 14.40
C ARG A 311 23.90 19.31 13.83
N SER A 312 24.91 19.58 14.65
CA SER A 312 26.17 20.21 14.25
C SER A 312 27.22 19.21 13.79
N VAL A 313 26.92 17.91 13.85
CA VAL A 313 27.79 16.83 13.40
C VAL A 313 27.09 16.15 12.24
N HIS A 314 27.82 15.87 11.16
CA HIS A 314 27.28 15.33 9.92
C HIS A 314 27.90 13.97 9.58
N PRO A 315 27.61 12.90 10.37
CA PRO A 315 28.13 11.57 10.11
C PRO A 315 27.51 10.95 8.86
N ILE A 316 28.33 10.23 8.10
CA ILE A 316 27.98 9.52 6.88
C ILE A 316 28.61 8.13 6.92
N PHE A 317 27.82 7.11 6.56
CA PHE A 317 28.32 5.81 6.10
C PHE A 317 28.39 5.78 4.58
N ASP A 318 29.29 4.96 4.03
CA ASP A 318 29.15 4.51 2.64
C ASP A 318 28.33 3.21 2.62
N CYS A 319 27.21 3.20 1.90
CA CYS A 319 26.47 1.99 1.56
C CYS A 319 26.91 1.52 0.18
N LEU A 320 27.38 0.29 0.09
CA LEU A 320 27.83 -0.35 -1.15
C LEU A 320 26.74 -1.30 -1.65
N VAL A 321 26.45 -1.21 -2.94
CA VAL A 321 25.61 -2.16 -3.68
C VAL A 321 26.51 -2.81 -4.72
N LEU A 322 26.83 -4.09 -4.51
CA LEU A 322 27.67 -4.86 -5.41
C LEU A 322 26.81 -5.80 -6.23
N ILE A 323 26.90 -5.70 -7.55
CA ILE A 323 26.12 -6.47 -8.53
C ILE A 323 27.10 -7.32 -9.33
N CYS A 324 26.98 -8.64 -9.25
CA CYS A 324 27.92 -9.56 -9.87
C CYS A 324 27.21 -10.63 -10.73
N SER A 325 27.79 -10.98 -11.89
CA SER A 325 27.32 -12.06 -12.76
C SER A 325 28.45 -12.99 -13.22
N ILE A 326 28.06 -14.21 -13.58
CA ILE A 326 28.91 -15.29 -14.10
C ILE A 326 29.37 -15.03 -15.55
N TYR A 327 28.79 -14.05 -16.27
CA TYR A 327 29.23 -13.68 -17.64
C TYR A 327 30.00 -12.34 -17.70
N PRO A 328 30.90 -12.17 -18.70
CA PRO A 328 31.53 -10.89 -18.96
C PRO A 328 30.53 -9.91 -19.60
N SER A 329 30.64 -8.64 -19.22
CA SER A 329 29.77 -7.52 -19.62
C SER A 329 29.22 -7.59 -21.06
N ALA A 330 27.97 -7.16 -21.23
CA ALA A 330 27.15 -7.15 -22.46
C ALA A 330 27.76 -6.57 -23.76
N ARG A 331 29.04 -6.16 -23.79
CA ARG A 331 29.75 -5.71 -24.98
C ARG A 331 30.11 -6.82 -25.98
N GLN A 332 30.02 -8.11 -25.63
CA GLN A 332 30.43 -9.20 -26.54
C GLN A 332 29.30 -9.83 -27.37
N GLN A 333 28.02 -9.65 -27.02
CA GLN A 333 26.91 -10.16 -27.86
C GLN A 333 26.74 -9.41 -29.19
N ILE A 334 27.23 -8.17 -29.28
CA ILE A 334 27.17 -7.39 -30.52
C ILE A 334 28.20 -7.89 -31.56
N ALA A 335 29.23 -8.64 -31.14
CA ALA A 335 30.27 -9.15 -32.03
C ALA A 335 29.89 -10.44 -32.77
N SER A 336 28.95 -11.25 -32.26
CA SER A 336 28.54 -12.51 -32.87
C SER A 336 27.43 -12.38 -33.92
N MET A 337 26.73 -11.24 -33.97
CA MET A 337 25.75 -10.93 -35.05
C MET A 337 26.39 -10.24 -36.26
N GLY A 338 27.66 -9.88 -36.18
CA GLY A 338 28.41 -9.11 -37.18
C GLY A 338 29.26 -9.95 -38.14
N SER A 339 28.79 -11.10 -38.61
CA SER A 339 29.50 -11.86 -39.66
C SER A 339 28.54 -12.78 -40.40
N LEU A 340 27.85 -12.24 -41.41
CA LEU A 340 27.45 -12.93 -42.65
C LEU A 340 26.75 -11.93 -43.59
N THR A 341 27.48 -10.94 -44.08
CA THR A 341 27.11 -10.23 -45.32
C THR A 341 28.33 -10.12 -46.22
N THR A 342 28.37 -10.91 -47.29
CA THR A 342 28.90 -10.52 -48.62
C THR A 342 28.78 -11.70 -49.61
N ALA A 343 27.80 -11.64 -50.52
CA ALA A 343 28.00 -12.08 -51.91
C ALA A 343 26.84 -11.60 -52.81
N ARG A 344 27.20 -10.83 -53.83
CA ARG A 344 26.33 -10.23 -54.85
C ARG A 344 25.77 -11.25 -55.87
N HIS A 345 24.52 -11.00 -56.26
CA HIS A 345 23.90 -11.18 -57.59
C HIS A 345 24.38 -12.27 -58.56
N ARG A 346 23.45 -13.16 -58.96
CA ARG A 346 23.16 -13.45 -60.38
C ARG A 346 21.73 -13.97 -60.62
N ARG A 347 21.05 -13.34 -61.58
CA ARG A 347 19.75 -13.72 -62.17
C ARG A 347 19.87 -15.04 -62.95
N ARG A 348 18.93 -15.98 -62.79
CA ARG A 348 17.82 -16.32 -63.73
C ARG A 348 17.29 -17.75 -63.50
N SER A 349 15.97 -17.82 -63.33
CA SER A 349 15.01 -18.79 -63.89
C SER A 349 15.00 -20.27 -63.46
N LYS A 350 13.77 -20.65 -63.07
CA LYS A 350 13.03 -21.91 -63.31
C LYS A 350 12.93 -22.93 -62.16
N THR A 351 11.76 -22.88 -61.52
CA THR A 351 10.77 -23.97 -61.41
C THR A 351 10.92 -25.01 -60.28
N MET A 352 9.82 -25.11 -59.50
CA MET A 352 9.36 -26.24 -58.65
C MET A 352 10.20 -26.53 -57.37
N LEU A 353 9.66 -26.87 -56.19
CA LEU A 353 8.33 -27.22 -55.69
C LEU A 353 8.18 -26.64 -54.26
N PHE A 354 7.02 -26.08 -53.91
CA PHE A 354 6.58 -26.04 -52.53
C PHE A 354 5.50 -27.10 -52.35
N SER A 355 5.78 -28.07 -51.48
CA SER A 355 4.84 -29.09 -51.04
C SER A 355 3.80 -28.47 -50.12
N ASN A 356 2.57 -28.43 -50.63
CA ASN A 356 1.33 -28.26 -49.89
C ASN A 356 1.15 -29.37 -48.85
N LEU A 357 0.78 -29.00 -47.63
CA LEU A 357 -0.18 -29.75 -46.82
C LEU A 357 -1.13 -28.74 -46.14
N SER A 358 -2.06 -28.23 -46.93
CA SER A 358 -3.38 -27.79 -46.48
C SER A 358 -4.40 -28.60 -47.26
N ALA A 359 -5.07 -29.56 -46.61
CA ALA A 359 -6.37 -30.09 -47.01
C ALA A 359 -6.92 -30.98 -45.89
N ILE A 360 -8.25 -31.05 -45.79
CA ILE A 360 -9.10 -31.64 -44.73
C ILE A 360 -9.31 -30.63 -43.58
N SER A 361 -10.28 -29.72 -43.66
CA SER A 361 -11.69 -30.11 -43.60
C SER A 361 -12.60 -29.09 -44.27
N LEU A 362 -13.28 -29.50 -45.33
CA LEU A 362 -14.43 -28.79 -45.90
C LEU A 362 -15.41 -29.83 -46.45
N LEU A 363 -16.30 -30.27 -45.58
CA LEU A 363 -17.57 -30.93 -45.92
C LEU A 363 -18.50 -30.81 -44.70
N PHE A 364 -19.06 -29.63 -44.48
CA PHE A 364 -20.37 -29.42 -43.87
C PHE A 364 -20.87 -28.03 -44.29
N GLN A 365 -21.28 -27.92 -45.56
CA GLN A 365 -22.27 -26.91 -45.94
C GLN A 365 -23.64 -27.59 -45.88
N GLY A 366 -24.58 -26.97 -45.17
CA GLY A 366 -26.00 -27.23 -45.39
C GLY A 366 -26.77 -27.88 -44.25
N LEU A 367 -26.63 -27.38 -43.01
CA LEU A 367 -27.75 -27.31 -42.07
C LEU A 367 -27.69 -25.93 -41.40
N PRO A 368 -28.80 -25.17 -41.29
CA PRO A 368 -28.86 -24.03 -40.39
C PRO A 368 -28.77 -24.60 -38.97
N GLY A 369 -27.55 -24.75 -38.47
CA GLY A 369 -27.31 -24.94 -37.06
C GLY A 369 -27.89 -23.73 -36.37
N VAL A 370 -28.95 -23.95 -35.61
CA VAL A 370 -29.51 -22.97 -34.68
C VAL A 370 -28.36 -22.57 -33.76
N TYR A 371 -27.66 -21.47 -34.06
CA TYR A 371 -26.85 -20.79 -33.05
C TYR A 371 -27.87 -20.32 -32.01
N SER A 372 -28.11 -21.15 -30.99
CA SER A 372 -28.87 -20.73 -29.83
C SER A 372 -28.17 -19.48 -29.30
N LYS A 373 -28.92 -18.39 -29.13
CA LYS A 373 -28.41 -17.26 -28.35
C LYS A 373 -27.81 -17.84 -27.06
N PRO A 374 -26.56 -17.50 -26.70
CA PRO A 374 -25.98 -17.93 -25.44
C PRO A 374 -26.97 -17.65 -24.31
N THR A 375 -27.38 -18.72 -23.65
CA THR A 375 -28.40 -18.70 -22.61
C THR A 375 -27.74 -18.34 -21.30
N CYS A 376 -28.36 -17.50 -20.47
CA CYS A 376 -27.85 -17.19 -19.13
C CYS A 376 -28.10 -18.39 -18.21
N ILE A 377 -27.23 -19.41 -18.31
CA ILE A 377 -27.25 -20.66 -17.54
C ILE A 377 -25.81 -21.06 -17.22
N ASP A 378 -25.63 -21.83 -16.15
CA ASP A 378 -24.31 -22.24 -15.65
C ASP A 378 -23.43 -22.89 -16.73
N GLU A 379 -24.03 -23.72 -17.60
CA GLU A 379 -23.33 -24.45 -18.68
C GLU A 379 -22.55 -23.52 -19.61
N THR A 380 -23.05 -22.31 -19.86
CA THR A 380 -22.39 -21.33 -20.73
C THR A 380 -21.03 -20.87 -20.19
N PHE A 381 -20.82 -21.00 -18.88
CA PHE A 381 -19.66 -20.43 -18.18
C PHE A 381 -18.72 -21.50 -17.61
N LYS A 382 -19.01 -22.80 -17.76
CA LYS A 382 -18.24 -23.89 -17.15
C LYS A 382 -16.77 -23.96 -17.54
N SER A 383 -16.37 -23.33 -18.65
CA SER A 383 -14.98 -23.33 -19.13
C SER A 383 -14.12 -22.21 -18.53
N ILE A 384 -14.68 -21.33 -17.70
CA ILE A 384 -13.95 -20.22 -17.07
C ILE A 384 -12.93 -20.78 -16.09
N LYS A 385 -11.74 -20.19 -16.09
CA LYS A 385 -10.61 -20.55 -15.23
C LYS A 385 -9.93 -19.30 -14.70
N LEU A 386 -9.19 -19.45 -13.61
CA LEU A 386 -8.29 -18.44 -13.07
C LEU A 386 -6.95 -19.12 -12.76
N ASP A 387 -5.83 -18.54 -13.20
CA ASP A 387 -4.53 -19.23 -13.20
C ASP A 387 -3.99 -19.49 -11.78
N ASN A 388 -4.41 -18.70 -10.79
CA ASN A 388 -3.96 -18.78 -9.40
C ASN A 388 -5.09 -19.11 -8.40
N ALA A 389 -6.27 -19.53 -8.88
CA ALA A 389 -7.38 -19.87 -8.01
C ALA A 389 -8.22 -21.03 -8.54
N GLU A 390 -8.91 -21.72 -7.63
CA GLU A 390 -9.84 -22.79 -7.96
C GLU A 390 -11.28 -22.26 -8.03
N ILE A 391 -11.95 -22.47 -9.17
CA ILE A 391 -13.38 -22.19 -9.31
C ILE A 391 -14.19 -23.26 -8.58
N LEU A 392 -14.90 -22.85 -7.53
CA LEU A 392 -15.73 -23.72 -6.70
C LEU A 392 -17.13 -23.90 -7.28
N SER A 393 -17.74 -22.82 -7.77
CA SER A 393 -19.06 -22.88 -8.41
C SER A 393 -19.31 -21.70 -9.34
N ILE A 394 -20.22 -21.89 -10.30
CA ILE A 394 -20.73 -20.83 -11.17
C ILE A 394 -22.25 -20.93 -11.17
N ASN A 395 -22.91 -19.82 -10.88
CA ASN A 395 -24.37 -19.71 -10.84
C ASN A 395 -24.80 -18.58 -11.77
N ALA A 396 -25.63 -18.88 -12.76
CA ALA A 396 -26.12 -17.91 -13.73
C ALA A 396 -27.64 -17.96 -13.91
N ASN A 397 -28.28 -16.79 -13.86
CA ASN A 397 -29.70 -16.66 -14.08
C ASN A 397 -30.11 -15.28 -14.62
N VAL A 398 -31.20 -15.24 -15.39
CA VAL A 398 -31.83 -13.96 -15.76
C VAL A 398 -32.62 -13.45 -14.57
N SER A 399 -32.49 -12.16 -14.27
CA SER A 399 -33.25 -11.48 -13.22
C SER A 399 -33.67 -10.09 -13.65
N SER A 400 -34.88 -9.70 -13.25
CA SER A 400 -35.31 -8.29 -13.24
C SER A 400 -34.77 -7.64 -11.97
N ILE A 401 -34.09 -6.50 -12.09
CA ILE A 401 -33.50 -5.76 -10.97
C ILE A 401 -34.03 -4.33 -10.92
N GLU A 402 -34.23 -3.84 -9.71
CA GLU A 402 -34.43 -2.41 -9.49
C GLU A 402 -33.07 -1.72 -9.42
N LEU A 403 -32.99 -0.51 -9.97
CA LEU A 403 -31.79 0.30 -9.86
C LEU A 403 -31.75 1.00 -8.50
N PRO A 404 -30.59 1.03 -7.81
CA PRO A 404 -30.49 1.72 -6.53
C PRO A 404 -30.76 3.22 -6.71
N GLU A 405 -31.47 3.83 -5.77
CA GLU A 405 -31.71 5.29 -5.80
C GLU A 405 -30.42 6.10 -5.63
N LEU A 406 -29.49 5.59 -4.83
CA LEU A 406 -28.21 6.21 -4.51
C LEU A 406 -27.09 5.16 -4.57
N PRO A 407 -26.49 4.93 -5.75
CA PRO A 407 -25.35 4.03 -5.83
C PRO A 407 -24.16 4.56 -5.04
N THR A 408 -23.25 3.66 -4.65
CA THR A 408 -22.00 4.05 -3.98
C THR A 408 -20.87 4.41 -4.96
N ASN A 409 -21.05 4.11 -6.24
CA ASN A 409 -20.23 4.58 -7.35
C ASN A 409 -20.75 5.91 -7.96
N GLU A 410 -19.97 6.51 -8.87
CA GLU A 410 -20.27 7.84 -9.44
C GLU A 410 -21.20 7.78 -10.66
N TRP A 411 -22.16 6.84 -10.68
CA TRP A 411 -23.05 6.67 -11.81
C TRP A 411 -24.37 7.42 -11.62
N PRO A 412 -24.73 8.38 -12.49
CA PRO A 412 -26.02 9.05 -12.39
C PRO A 412 -27.16 8.12 -12.80
N ILE A 413 -28.13 7.93 -11.91
CA ILE A 413 -29.40 7.24 -12.19
C ILE A 413 -30.56 8.22 -11.98
N PRO A 414 -31.44 8.43 -12.99
CA PRO A 414 -32.68 9.16 -12.78
C PRO A 414 -33.57 8.46 -11.75
N ALA A 415 -34.09 9.22 -10.78
CA ALA A 415 -35.06 8.70 -9.81
C ALA A 415 -36.27 8.07 -10.53
N GLY A 416 -36.70 6.89 -10.07
CA GLY A 416 -37.80 6.15 -10.67
C GLY A 416 -37.46 5.46 -12.01
N SER A 417 -36.17 5.24 -12.31
CA SER A 417 -35.77 4.44 -13.47
C SER A 417 -36.41 3.04 -13.43
N PRO A 418 -36.92 2.53 -14.56
CA PRO A 418 -37.60 1.25 -14.60
C PRO A 418 -36.64 0.09 -14.31
N PRO A 419 -37.14 -1.05 -13.78
CA PRO A 419 -36.34 -2.25 -13.63
C PRO A 419 -35.72 -2.71 -14.95
N ILE A 420 -34.51 -3.26 -14.89
CA ILE A 420 -33.83 -3.84 -16.07
C ILE A 420 -33.68 -5.35 -15.92
N ASN A 421 -33.70 -6.06 -17.05
CA ASN A 421 -33.37 -7.49 -17.07
C ASN A 421 -31.89 -7.67 -17.39
N VAL A 422 -31.19 -8.41 -16.53
CA VAL A 422 -29.78 -8.73 -16.69
C VAL A 422 -29.55 -10.23 -16.56
N CYS A 423 -28.53 -10.74 -17.24
CA CYS A 423 -27.94 -12.04 -16.91
C CYS A 423 -26.99 -11.83 -15.73
N LYS A 424 -27.36 -12.37 -14.56
CA LYS A 424 -26.50 -12.37 -13.38
C LYS A 424 -25.65 -13.63 -13.42
N VAL A 425 -24.36 -13.47 -13.19
CA VAL A 425 -23.42 -14.59 -13.03
C VAL A 425 -22.65 -14.36 -11.73
N VAL A 426 -22.61 -15.39 -10.89
CA VAL A 426 -21.78 -15.41 -9.69
C VAL A 426 -20.76 -16.53 -9.86
N VAL A 427 -19.49 -16.16 -9.84
CA VAL A 427 -18.37 -17.11 -9.87
C VAL A 427 -17.76 -17.13 -8.48
N THR A 428 -17.86 -18.27 -7.81
CA THR A 428 -17.29 -18.49 -6.48
C THR A 428 -15.97 -19.23 -6.62
N TYR A 429 -14.91 -18.74 -5.98
CA TYR A 429 -13.58 -19.30 -6.08
C TYR A 429 -12.78 -19.16 -4.79
N THR A 430 -11.66 -19.88 -4.69
CA THR A 430 -10.71 -19.81 -3.56
C THR A 430 -9.27 -19.84 -4.06
N HIS A 431 -8.39 -19.17 -3.35
CA HIS A 431 -6.95 -19.30 -3.55
C HIS A 431 -6.42 -20.50 -2.75
N PRO A 432 -5.71 -21.45 -3.38
CA PRO A 432 -5.10 -22.57 -2.67
C PRO A 432 -4.26 -22.10 -1.46
N GLY A 433 -4.58 -22.62 -0.28
CA GLY A 433 -3.88 -22.29 0.96
C GLY A 433 -4.34 -21.01 1.68
N TRP A 434 -5.23 -20.19 1.11
CA TRP A 434 -5.69 -18.95 1.74
C TRP A 434 -6.91 -19.14 2.64
N ASN A 435 -7.61 -20.28 2.49
CA ASN A 435 -8.85 -20.59 3.20
C ASN A 435 -9.88 -19.45 3.07
N ASP A 436 -9.97 -18.87 1.88
CA ASP A 436 -10.93 -17.84 1.52
C ASP A 436 -12.05 -18.43 0.65
N THR A 437 -13.14 -17.67 0.48
CA THR A 437 -14.20 -18.01 -0.47
C THR A 437 -14.74 -16.71 -1.01
N ILE A 438 -14.36 -16.40 -2.25
CA ILE A 438 -14.60 -15.11 -2.87
C ILE A 438 -15.66 -15.25 -3.94
N ASN A 439 -16.52 -14.25 -4.07
CA ASN A 439 -17.51 -14.17 -5.13
C ASN A 439 -17.17 -13.00 -6.07
N ALA A 440 -17.08 -13.30 -7.36
CA ALA A 440 -17.14 -12.31 -8.43
C ALA A 440 -18.57 -12.25 -8.99
N TYR A 441 -19.17 -11.07 -8.93
CA TYR A 441 -20.54 -10.82 -9.39
C TYR A 441 -20.48 -10.09 -10.72
N VAL A 442 -21.03 -10.70 -11.77
CA VAL A 442 -21.03 -10.14 -13.13
C VAL A 442 -22.47 -9.95 -13.60
N TRP A 443 -22.83 -8.73 -13.97
CA TRP A 443 -24.14 -8.42 -14.56
C TRP A 443 -23.97 -8.04 -16.02
N LEU A 444 -24.60 -8.83 -16.89
CA LEU A 444 -24.53 -8.65 -18.34
C LEU A 444 -25.89 -8.16 -18.87
N PRO A 445 -25.92 -7.13 -19.72
CA PRO A 445 -27.17 -6.71 -20.35
C PRO A 445 -27.65 -7.80 -21.32
N ILE A 446 -28.92 -8.22 -21.21
CA ILE A 446 -29.49 -9.26 -22.09
C ILE A 446 -29.66 -8.78 -23.55
N SER A 447 -29.57 -7.47 -23.77
CA SER A 447 -29.61 -6.81 -25.08
C SER A 447 -28.94 -5.45 -24.99
N GLY A 448 -28.39 -4.97 -26.11
CA GLY A 448 -27.80 -3.61 -26.15
C GLY A 448 -26.44 -3.50 -25.46
N TRP A 449 -25.68 -4.60 -25.38
CA TRP A 449 -24.28 -4.52 -24.97
C TRP A 449 -23.52 -3.60 -25.91
N ASN A 450 -22.80 -2.64 -25.33
CA ASN A 450 -22.08 -1.60 -26.07
C ASN A 450 -20.61 -1.97 -26.33
N GLU A 451 -20.26 -3.25 -26.19
CA GLU A 451 -18.89 -3.81 -26.24
C GLU A 451 -17.96 -3.31 -25.12
N ARG A 452 -18.48 -2.66 -24.07
CA ARG A 452 -17.68 -2.17 -22.94
C ARG A 452 -17.87 -3.03 -21.70
N PHE A 453 -16.81 -3.10 -20.92
CA PHE A 453 -16.75 -3.72 -19.62
C PHE A 453 -16.45 -2.67 -18.55
N VAL A 454 -16.99 -2.83 -17.34
CA VAL A 454 -16.70 -1.95 -16.22
C VAL A 454 -16.56 -2.69 -14.89
N GLY A 455 -15.46 -2.42 -14.18
CA GLY A 455 -15.29 -2.77 -12.77
C GLY A 455 -15.87 -1.69 -11.86
N VAL A 456 -16.59 -2.11 -10.83
CA VAL A 456 -17.20 -1.22 -9.83
C VAL A 456 -16.60 -1.50 -8.45
N GLY A 457 -15.99 -0.48 -7.87
CA GLY A 457 -15.37 -0.53 -6.55
C GLY A 457 -16.37 -0.42 -5.39
N GLY A 458 -15.84 -0.51 -4.17
CA GLY A 458 -16.61 -0.44 -2.92
C GLY A 458 -16.40 0.85 -2.12
N GLY A 459 -16.68 0.78 -0.81
CA GLY A 459 -16.60 1.91 0.11
C GLY A 459 -16.41 1.45 1.56
N GLY A 460 -15.62 2.20 2.34
CA GLY A 460 -15.19 1.77 3.67
C GLY A 460 -14.46 0.43 3.60
N TRP A 461 -14.85 -0.53 4.45
CA TRP A 461 -14.33 -1.90 4.43
C TRP A 461 -14.94 -2.82 3.36
N SER A 462 -15.85 -2.33 2.52
CA SER A 462 -16.44 -3.14 1.46
C SER A 462 -15.58 -3.12 0.19
N THR A 463 -15.31 -4.29 -0.38
CA THR A 463 -14.60 -4.42 -1.66
C THR A 463 -15.43 -3.93 -2.85
N GLY A 464 -16.76 -4.03 -2.75
CA GLY A 464 -17.73 -3.66 -3.80
C GLY A 464 -19.14 -3.46 -3.24
N ASP A 465 -20.15 -3.28 -4.11
CA ASP A 465 -21.57 -3.51 -3.77
C ASP A 465 -22.34 -4.07 -4.99
N VAL A 466 -23.12 -5.14 -4.79
CA VAL A 466 -23.82 -5.85 -5.89
C VAL A 466 -24.85 -4.97 -6.60
N PRO A 467 -25.70 -4.17 -5.92
CA PRO A 467 -26.66 -3.28 -6.57
C PRO A 467 -26.01 -2.23 -7.47
N ASP A 468 -24.75 -1.86 -7.23
CA ASP A 468 -24.03 -0.86 -8.02
C ASP A 468 -23.65 -1.34 -9.43
N LEU A 469 -23.82 -2.64 -9.72
CA LEU A 469 -23.73 -3.19 -11.07
C LEU A 469 -24.92 -2.81 -11.96
N GLY A 470 -26.05 -2.46 -11.36
CA GLY A 470 -27.28 -2.09 -12.06
C GLY A 470 -27.13 -0.88 -12.99
N PRO A 471 -26.69 0.29 -12.48
CA PRO A 471 -26.49 1.50 -13.29
C PRO A 471 -25.68 1.26 -14.57
N PRO A 472 -24.46 0.71 -14.54
CA PRO A 472 -23.70 0.47 -15.76
C PRO A 472 -24.36 -0.57 -16.68
N ALA A 473 -24.94 -1.64 -16.13
CA ALA A 473 -25.67 -2.63 -16.93
C ALA A 473 -26.86 -2.00 -17.67
N SER A 474 -27.56 -1.04 -17.06
CA SER A 474 -28.65 -0.28 -17.69
C SER A 474 -28.19 0.54 -18.91
N LYS A 475 -26.90 0.90 -18.95
CA LYS A 475 -26.26 1.66 -20.03
C LYS A 475 -25.54 0.75 -21.04
N GLY A 476 -25.74 -0.56 -20.94
CA GLY A 476 -25.21 -1.54 -21.88
C GLY A 476 -23.78 -1.99 -21.59
N TYR A 477 -23.22 -1.71 -20.41
CA TYR A 477 -21.91 -2.24 -20.00
C TYR A 477 -22.08 -3.65 -19.43
N ALA A 478 -21.12 -4.54 -19.68
CA ALA A 478 -20.91 -5.69 -18.81
C ALA A 478 -20.23 -5.19 -17.52
N ALA A 479 -20.83 -5.44 -16.36
CA ALA A 479 -20.36 -4.89 -15.09
C ALA A 479 -19.88 -5.98 -14.14
N VAL A 480 -18.79 -5.74 -13.41
CA VAL A 480 -18.28 -6.65 -12.37
C VAL A 480 -18.01 -5.95 -11.04
N THR A 481 -18.20 -6.69 -9.94
CA THR A 481 -17.71 -6.33 -8.60
C THR A 481 -17.39 -7.62 -7.83
N THR A 482 -16.79 -7.49 -6.66
CA THR A 482 -16.48 -8.63 -5.78
C THR A 482 -16.74 -8.31 -4.33
N ASP A 483 -17.03 -9.35 -3.55
CA ASP A 483 -17.09 -9.28 -2.10
C ASP A 483 -15.70 -9.33 -1.44
N GLY A 484 -14.65 -9.68 -2.20
CA GLY A 484 -13.29 -9.88 -1.70
C GLY A 484 -13.22 -10.92 -0.58
N GLY A 485 -14.13 -11.91 -0.57
CA GLY A 485 -14.17 -13.00 0.39
C GLY A 485 -14.94 -12.71 1.68
N ARG A 486 -15.74 -11.63 1.73
CA ARG A 486 -16.47 -11.20 2.93
C ARG A 486 -17.88 -10.71 2.62
N PRO A 487 -18.88 -10.98 3.48
CA PRO A 487 -20.24 -10.48 3.27
C PRO A 487 -20.30 -8.95 3.10
N MET A 488 -20.89 -8.50 2.00
CA MET A 488 -21.00 -7.07 1.65
C MET A 488 -22.09 -6.34 2.45
N THR A 489 -22.92 -7.09 3.20
CA THR A 489 -24.09 -6.58 3.95
C THR A 489 -23.73 -5.95 5.29
N ASN A 490 -22.58 -6.29 5.89
CA ASN A 490 -22.11 -5.67 7.13
C ASN A 490 -20.74 -5.02 6.93
N ARG A 491 -20.77 -3.77 6.46
CA ARG A 491 -19.56 -2.95 6.21
C ARG A 491 -18.78 -2.57 7.48
N GLN A 492 -19.21 -3.00 8.67
CA GLN A 492 -18.61 -2.68 9.97
C GLN A 492 -18.07 -3.91 10.70
N SER A 493 -18.26 -5.14 10.19
CA SER A 493 -17.66 -6.33 10.84
C SER A 493 -16.16 -6.39 10.55
N MET A 494 -15.41 -6.65 11.62
CA MET A 494 -13.95 -6.83 11.61
C MET A 494 -13.53 -8.28 11.90
N ASP A 495 -14.48 -9.23 11.91
CA ASP A 495 -14.24 -10.64 12.30
C ASP A 495 -13.27 -11.37 11.35
N TRP A 496 -13.00 -10.76 10.21
CA TRP A 496 -12.08 -11.25 9.19
C TRP A 496 -10.65 -10.78 9.37
N ALA A 497 -10.42 -9.68 10.10
CA ALA A 497 -9.13 -8.99 10.12
C ALA A 497 -8.09 -9.68 11.00
N LEU A 498 -8.54 -10.47 11.98
CA LEU A 498 -7.68 -11.26 12.86
C LEU A 498 -8.03 -12.74 12.74
N THR A 499 -7.01 -13.59 12.88
CA THR A 499 -7.16 -15.03 13.02
C THR A 499 -7.68 -15.36 14.42
N LYS A 500 -8.05 -16.63 14.66
CA LYS A 500 -8.47 -17.10 15.99
C LYS A 500 -7.40 -16.92 17.08
N SER A 501 -6.12 -16.85 16.70
CA SER A 501 -5.02 -16.60 17.63
C SER A 501 -4.80 -15.11 17.92
N GLY A 502 -5.59 -14.22 17.32
CA GLY A 502 -5.50 -12.78 17.52
C GLY A 502 -4.48 -12.07 16.61
N HIS A 503 -3.83 -12.80 15.70
CA HIS A 503 -2.88 -12.22 14.75
C HIS A 503 -3.57 -11.73 13.47
N LEU A 504 -2.96 -10.79 12.75
CA LEU A 504 -3.45 -10.33 11.45
C LEU A 504 -3.76 -11.48 10.50
N ASN A 505 -4.94 -11.40 9.88
CA ASN A 505 -5.37 -12.29 8.82
C ASN A 505 -5.11 -11.62 7.46
N TRP A 506 -3.92 -11.87 6.92
CA TRP A 506 -3.43 -11.24 5.71
C TRP A 506 -4.18 -11.59 4.41
N PRO A 507 -4.61 -12.85 4.13
CA PRO A 507 -5.26 -13.16 2.86
C PRO A 507 -6.53 -12.32 2.61
N PRO A 508 -7.45 -12.18 3.59
CA PRO A 508 -8.54 -11.23 3.46
C PRO A 508 -8.04 -9.79 3.27
N LEU A 509 -7.03 -9.32 4.00
CA LEU A 509 -6.53 -7.95 3.79
C LEU A 509 -6.02 -7.74 2.36
N GLN A 510 -5.35 -8.72 1.78
CA GLN A 510 -4.80 -8.68 0.43
C GLN A 510 -5.88 -8.80 -0.65
N ASN A 511 -6.92 -9.59 -0.40
CA ASN A 511 -8.13 -9.60 -1.23
C ASN A 511 -8.83 -8.24 -1.24
N PHE A 512 -8.90 -7.55 -0.10
CA PHE A 512 -9.47 -6.20 -0.01
C PHE A 512 -8.57 -5.17 -0.71
N ALA A 513 -7.25 -5.32 -0.57
CA ALA A 513 -6.26 -4.41 -1.11
C ALA A 513 -6.19 -4.48 -2.64
N ALA A 514 -6.04 -5.67 -3.21
CA ALA A 514 -5.63 -5.86 -4.59
C ALA A 514 -6.16 -7.12 -5.29
N VAL A 515 -5.94 -8.30 -4.69
CA VAL A 515 -6.00 -9.59 -5.41
C VAL A 515 -7.39 -9.90 -5.97
N ALA A 516 -8.41 -9.87 -5.11
CA ALA A 516 -9.78 -10.15 -5.54
C ALA A 516 -10.31 -9.17 -6.59
N LEU A 517 -9.75 -7.95 -6.67
CA LEU A 517 -10.15 -6.95 -7.67
C LEU A 517 -9.62 -7.33 -9.05
N ASP A 518 -8.39 -7.82 -9.13
CA ASP A 518 -7.79 -8.35 -10.36
C ASP A 518 -8.50 -9.62 -10.82
N ASP A 519 -8.71 -10.56 -9.90
CA ASP A 519 -9.44 -11.80 -10.15
C ASP A 519 -10.84 -11.53 -10.72
N ALA A 520 -11.61 -10.67 -10.04
CA ALA A 520 -12.96 -10.33 -10.46
C ALA A 520 -12.96 -9.67 -11.83
N THR A 521 -11.94 -8.85 -12.14
CA THR A 521 -11.79 -8.26 -13.47
C THR A 521 -11.53 -9.33 -14.53
N THR A 522 -10.60 -10.25 -14.27
CA THR A 522 -10.23 -11.34 -15.16
C THR A 522 -11.41 -12.27 -15.41
N VAL A 523 -12.09 -12.71 -14.34
CA VAL A 523 -13.31 -13.52 -14.39
C VAL A 523 -14.42 -12.78 -15.12
N GLY A 524 -14.65 -11.50 -14.82
CA GLY A 524 -15.70 -10.70 -15.44
C GLY A 524 -15.54 -10.58 -16.95
N LYS A 525 -14.30 -10.39 -17.43
CA LYS A 525 -14.00 -10.36 -18.88
C LYS A 525 -14.22 -11.73 -19.52
N ALA A 526 -13.80 -12.82 -18.88
CA ALA A 526 -14.02 -14.18 -19.36
C ALA A 526 -15.52 -14.53 -19.42
N VAL A 527 -16.30 -14.17 -18.40
CA VAL A 527 -17.77 -14.29 -18.38
C VAL A 527 -18.39 -13.49 -19.54
N THR A 528 -17.92 -12.26 -19.75
CA THR A 528 -18.41 -11.39 -20.82
C THR A 528 -18.14 -12.00 -22.21
N GLU A 529 -16.93 -12.52 -22.43
CA GLU A 529 -16.56 -13.16 -23.68
C GLU A 529 -17.34 -14.45 -23.93
N ALA A 530 -17.52 -15.29 -22.90
CA ALA A 530 -18.32 -16.51 -22.99
C ALA A 530 -19.79 -16.21 -23.34
N TYR A 531 -20.36 -15.14 -22.78
CA TYR A 531 -21.76 -14.78 -23.04
C TYR A 531 -21.97 -14.08 -24.39
N PHE A 532 -21.10 -13.16 -24.81
CA PHE A 532 -21.30 -12.42 -26.06
C PHE A 532 -20.57 -13.03 -27.27
N GLY A 533 -19.74 -14.05 -27.05
CA GLY A 533 -18.89 -14.68 -28.07
C GLY A 533 -17.74 -13.77 -28.54
N LYS A 534 -17.43 -12.71 -27.80
CA LYS A 534 -16.41 -11.71 -28.11
C LYS A 534 -15.94 -11.01 -26.85
N ALA A 535 -14.63 -10.84 -26.69
CA ALA A 535 -14.06 -10.04 -25.61
C ALA A 535 -14.52 -8.56 -25.64
N PRO A 536 -14.59 -7.87 -24.49
CA PRO A 536 -14.83 -6.44 -24.44
C PRO A 536 -13.82 -5.66 -25.28
N LYS A 537 -14.28 -4.66 -26.02
CA LYS A 537 -13.42 -3.76 -26.80
C LYS A 537 -12.69 -2.75 -25.91
N TYR A 538 -13.38 -2.26 -24.87
CA TYR A 538 -12.84 -1.34 -23.88
C TYR A 538 -13.24 -1.78 -22.47
N SER A 539 -12.34 -1.60 -21.51
CA SER A 539 -12.57 -1.88 -20.09
C SER A 539 -12.36 -0.63 -19.25
N TYR A 540 -13.30 -0.35 -18.34
CA TYR A 540 -13.30 0.83 -17.49
C TYR A 540 -13.36 0.49 -16.00
N TRP A 541 -12.87 1.38 -15.15
CA TRP A 541 -13.11 1.34 -13.70
C TRP A 541 -13.93 2.55 -13.27
N ASN A 542 -14.85 2.37 -12.33
CA ASN A 542 -15.56 3.46 -11.66
C ASN A 542 -15.62 3.22 -10.14
N GLY A 543 -15.10 4.16 -9.37
CA GLY A 543 -15.23 4.16 -7.92
C GLY A 543 -14.84 5.48 -7.27
N CYS A 544 -15.33 5.66 -6.05
CA CYS A 544 -14.97 6.78 -5.18
C CYS A 544 -14.55 6.25 -3.80
N SER A 545 -13.77 7.00 -3.01
CA SER A 545 -13.32 6.55 -1.68
C SER A 545 -12.42 5.31 -1.77
N THR A 546 -12.79 4.22 -1.07
CA THR A 546 -12.20 2.89 -1.27
C THR A 546 -12.21 2.47 -2.75
N GLY A 547 -13.30 2.73 -3.48
CA GLY A 547 -13.37 2.48 -4.93
C GLY A 547 -12.39 3.32 -5.75
N GLY A 548 -12.10 4.55 -5.31
CA GLY A 548 -11.08 5.39 -5.93
C GLY A 548 -9.67 4.87 -5.68
N ARG A 549 -9.38 4.39 -4.45
CA ARG A 549 -8.14 3.68 -4.11
C ARG A 549 -7.97 2.44 -4.97
N GLN A 550 -9.00 1.61 -5.06
CA GLN A 550 -9.00 0.38 -5.86
C GLN A 550 -8.70 0.69 -7.33
N GLY A 551 -9.30 1.73 -7.90
CA GLY A 551 -9.01 2.16 -9.28
C GLY A 551 -7.55 2.56 -9.49
N HIS A 552 -6.98 3.34 -8.57
CA HIS A 552 -5.54 3.68 -8.63
C HIS A 552 -4.66 2.45 -8.43
N MET A 553 -5.01 1.55 -7.52
CA MET A 553 -4.29 0.30 -7.29
C MET A 553 -4.30 -0.58 -8.54
N MET A 554 -5.44 -0.70 -9.24
CA MET A 554 -5.52 -1.44 -10.51
C MET A 554 -4.59 -0.82 -11.56
N ALA A 555 -4.50 0.51 -11.63
CA ALA A 555 -3.56 1.17 -12.54
C ALA A 555 -2.08 0.93 -12.15
N GLN A 556 -1.76 0.93 -10.85
CA GLN A 556 -0.40 0.71 -10.33
C GLN A 556 0.08 -0.74 -10.51
N ARG A 557 -0.75 -1.73 -10.17
CA ARG A 557 -0.34 -3.14 -10.09
C ARG A 557 -0.78 -3.99 -11.27
N TYR A 558 -1.91 -3.65 -11.89
CA TYR A 558 -2.53 -4.43 -12.95
C TYR A 558 -2.80 -3.55 -14.19
N PRO A 559 -1.74 -2.94 -14.76
CA PRO A 559 -1.86 -1.82 -15.68
C PRO A 559 -2.62 -2.12 -16.97
N THR A 560 -2.80 -3.39 -17.32
CA THR A 560 -3.51 -3.84 -18.53
C THR A 560 -4.98 -4.17 -18.29
N GLN A 561 -5.46 -4.14 -17.04
CA GLN A 561 -6.83 -4.52 -16.73
C GLN A 561 -7.86 -3.48 -17.21
N TYR A 562 -7.50 -2.19 -17.24
CA TYR A 562 -8.43 -1.13 -17.60
C TYR A 562 -7.81 -0.14 -18.58
N ASN A 563 -8.58 0.23 -19.61
CA ASN A 563 -8.21 1.30 -20.54
C ASN A 563 -8.51 2.68 -19.94
N GLY A 564 -9.52 2.78 -19.08
CA GLY A 564 -9.90 4.01 -18.40
C GLY A 564 -10.24 3.78 -16.92
N VAL A 565 -9.78 4.66 -16.03
CA VAL A 565 -10.10 4.64 -14.60
C VAL A 565 -10.72 5.99 -14.21
N LEU A 566 -11.97 5.97 -13.73
CA LEU A 566 -12.58 7.08 -13.02
C LEU A 566 -12.41 6.85 -11.52
N ALA A 567 -11.78 7.80 -10.83
CA ALA A 567 -11.47 7.67 -9.41
C ALA A 567 -11.71 8.98 -8.64
N GLY A 568 -12.80 9.04 -7.88
CA GLY A 568 -13.08 10.15 -6.98
C GLY A 568 -12.54 9.93 -5.56
N ALA A 569 -12.24 11.03 -4.86
CA ALA A 569 -11.88 11.08 -3.43
C ALA A 569 -11.07 9.86 -2.96
N SER A 570 -9.97 9.56 -3.64
CA SER A 570 -9.38 8.22 -3.57
C SER A 570 -8.66 7.97 -2.25
N ALA A 571 -8.99 6.86 -1.59
CA ALA A 571 -8.43 6.42 -0.32
C ALA A 571 -7.02 5.77 -0.43
N PHE A 572 -6.14 6.31 -1.26
CA PHE A 572 -4.72 5.92 -1.28
C PHE A 572 -3.94 6.66 -0.19
N ASN A 573 -2.71 6.22 0.10
CA ASN A 573 -1.98 6.51 1.34
C ASN A 573 -2.74 6.03 2.59
N TRP A 574 -3.50 4.94 2.50
CA TRP A 574 -4.34 4.41 3.59
C TRP A 574 -3.58 4.23 4.89
N ASP A 575 -2.34 3.74 4.80
CA ASP A 575 -1.41 3.54 5.90
C ASP A 575 -1.04 4.84 6.65
N ARG A 576 -1.29 6.02 6.06
CA ARG A 576 -1.09 7.34 6.66
C ARG A 576 -2.41 7.99 7.06
N PHE A 577 -3.30 8.22 6.09
CA PHE A 577 -4.44 9.11 6.32
C PHE A 577 -5.48 8.51 7.27
N ILE A 578 -5.67 7.18 7.31
CA ILE A 578 -6.62 6.55 8.24
C ILE A 578 -6.18 6.75 9.70
N VAL A 579 -4.88 6.79 9.97
CA VAL A 579 -4.40 7.16 11.32
C VAL A 579 -4.64 8.65 11.58
N SER A 580 -4.51 9.49 10.55
CA SER A 580 -4.80 10.93 10.64
C SER A 580 -6.27 11.23 10.97
N GLU A 581 -7.20 10.39 10.52
CA GLU A 581 -8.64 10.54 10.78
C GLU A 581 -8.98 10.48 12.28
N TYR A 582 -8.17 9.78 13.09
CA TYR A 582 -8.34 9.72 14.54
C TYR A 582 -7.81 10.97 15.28
N TRP A 583 -7.02 11.82 14.60
CA TRP A 583 -6.36 12.98 15.22
C TRP A 583 -7.32 13.92 15.98
N PRO A 584 -8.50 14.30 15.44
CA PRO A 584 -9.41 15.19 16.17
C PRO A 584 -9.92 14.58 17.48
N GLN A 585 -10.07 13.26 17.56
CA GLN A 585 -10.48 12.55 18.77
C GLN A 585 -9.40 12.61 19.85
N LEU A 586 -8.13 12.45 19.46
CA LEU A 586 -6.98 12.66 20.35
C LEU A 586 -6.91 14.10 20.87
N VAL A 587 -7.15 15.08 20.01
CA VAL A 587 -7.15 16.51 20.39
C VAL A 587 -8.26 16.82 21.39
N MET A 588 -9.49 16.36 21.14
CA MET A 588 -10.61 16.49 22.07
C MET A 588 -10.29 15.88 23.44
N HIS A 589 -9.68 14.69 23.43
CA HIS A 589 -9.28 14.01 24.65
C HIS A 589 -8.24 14.81 25.46
N LYS A 590 -7.18 15.29 24.81
CA LYS A 590 -6.13 16.12 25.44
C LYS A 590 -6.66 17.43 26.01
N LEU A 591 -7.61 18.06 25.32
CA LEU A 591 -8.22 19.30 25.77
C LEU A 591 -9.32 19.08 26.82
N GLY A 592 -9.74 17.83 27.02
CA GLY A 592 -10.84 17.47 27.92
C GLY A 592 -12.14 18.15 27.53
N TYR A 593 -12.42 18.26 26.24
CA TYR A 593 -13.64 18.88 25.72
C TYR A 593 -14.12 18.19 24.45
N TYR A 594 -15.42 17.93 24.43
CA TYR A 594 -16.12 17.22 23.35
C TYR A 594 -17.25 18.16 22.90
N PRO A 595 -17.03 18.99 21.87
CA PRO A 595 -18.02 19.96 21.40
C PRO A 595 -19.29 19.27 20.90
N PRO A 596 -20.50 19.81 21.15
CA PRO A 596 -21.67 19.40 20.39
C PRO A 596 -21.53 19.78 18.91
N ALA A 597 -22.11 19.00 18.01
CA ALA A 597 -21.97 19.19 16.55
C ALA A 597 -22.34 20.61 16.08
N CYS A 598 -23.35 21.25 16.67
CA CYS A 598 -23.75 22.62 16.36
C CYS A 598 -22.63 23.65 16.59
N GLU A 599 -21.78 23.47 17.61
CA GLU A 599 -20.69 24.41 17.91
C GLU A 599 -19.59 24.33 16.83
N LEU A 600 -19.22 23.11 16.41
CA LEU A 600 -18.27 22.91 15.31
C LEU A 600 -18.86 23.37 13.97
N ALA A 601 -20.15 23.16 13.75
CA ALA A 601 -20.85 23.66 12.57
C ALA A 601 -20.84 25.20 12.53
N ALA A 602 -21.03 25.88 13.66
CA ALA A 602 -20.95 27.33 13.73
C ALA A 602 -19.55 27.87 13.36
N ILE A 603 -18.48 27.20 13.82
CA ILE A 603 -17.10 27.54 13.43
C ILE A 603 -16.89 27.34 11.93
N THR A 604 -17.33 26.20 11.39
CA THR A 604 -17.21 25.86 9.96
C THR A 604 -17.98 26.87 9.10
N ASN A 605 -19.20 27.22 9.48
CA ASN A 605 -20.01 28.22 8.78
C ASN A 605 -19.38 29.61 8.81
N ALA A 606 -18.74 29.99 9.92
CA ALA A 606 -18.01 31.24 10.00
C ALA A 606 -16.75 31.25 9.12
N ALA A 607 -16.06 30.09 9.04
CA ALA A 607 -14.94 29.90 8.12
C ALA A 607 -15.40 30.06 6.67
N ILE A 608 -16.46 29.34 6.26
CA ILE A 608 -17.05 29.46 4.91
C ILE A 608 -17.42 30.91 4.62
N LYS A 609 -18.16 31.57 5.51
CA LYS A 609 -18.57 32.97 5.33
C LYS A 609 -17.38 33.94 5.15
N THR A 610 -16.25 33.65 5.79
CA THR A 610 -15.05 34.49 5.71
C THR A 610 -14.21 34.17 4.48
N CYS A 611 -14.18 32.90 4.07
CA CYS A 611 -13.32 32.39 3.00
C CYS A 611 -13.98 32.44 1.62
N ASP A 612 -15.31 32.38 1.54
CA ASP A 612 -16.09 32.43 0.29
C ASP A 612 -15.71 33.64 -0.59
N PRO A 613 -15.67 34.90 -0.11
CA PRO A 613 -15.33 36.03 -0.96
C PRO A 613 -13.89 36.05 -1.51
N VAL A 614 -12.99 35.17 -1.03
CA VAL A 614 -11.56 35.20 -1.37
C VAL A 614 -11.30 34.86 -2.84
N ASP A 615 -12.14 34.01 -3.45
CA ASP A 615 -12.03 33.66 -4.86
C ASP A 615 -12.67 34.69 -5.81
N GLY A 616 -13.24 35.77 -5.24
CA GLY A 616 -13.82 36.89 -5.95
C GLY A 616 -15.34 36.79 -6.16
N VAL A 617 -16.00 35.75 -5.64
CA VAL A 617 -17.46 35.60 -5.66
C VAL A 617 -17.99 35.22 -4.27
N GLU A 618 -19.16 35.74 -3.90
CA GLU A 618 -19.87 35.31 -2.68
C GLU A 618 -21.01 34.39 -3.07
N ASP A 619 -20.77 33.09 -2.97
CA ASP A 619 -21.67 32.09 -3.49
C ASP A 619 -21.88 30.90 -2.53
N GLY A 620 -21.17 30.89 -1.40
CA GLY A 620 -21.19 29.86 -0.37
C GLY A 620 -20.25 28.69 -0.64
N ILE A 621 -19.39 28.79 -1.66
CA ILE A 621 -18.43 27.76 -2.05
C ILE A 621 -17.02 28.32 -1.86
N VAL A 622 -16.20 27.64 -1.06
CA VAL A 622 -14.80 28.05 -0.86
C VAL A 622 -13.93 27.41 -1.95
N SER A 623 -13.60 28.17 -3.00
CA SER A 623 -12.74 27.69 -4.10
C SER A 623 -11.24 27.97 -3.87
N ASP A 624 -10.90 28.95 -3.03
CA ASP A 624 -9.51 29.25 -2.65
C ASP A 624 -9.29 29.29 -1.13
N SER A 625 -9.35 28.12 -0.50
CA SER A 625 -9.13 27.96 0.94
C SER A 625 -7.69 28.33 1.39
N ASP A 626 -6.70 28.16 0.50
CA ASP A 626 -5.29 28.48 0.79
C ASP A 626 -5.08 30.00 0.95
N GLY A 627 -5.86 30.82 0.24
CA GLY A 627 -5.84 32.28 0.33
C GLY A 627 -6.57 32.83 1.57
N CYS A 628 -7.32 32.01 2.30
CA CYS A 628 -8.13 32.43 3.44
C CYS A 628 -7.40 32.33 4.78
N ASP A 629 -7.27 33.47 5.48
CA ASP A 629 -6.63 33.59 6.80
C ASP A 629 -7.65 33.56 7.97
N PHE A 630 -8.73 32.79 7.84
CA PHE A 630 -9.69 32.63 8.92
C PHE A 630 -9.07 31.93 10.14
N ASP A 631 -9.10 32.60 11.31
CA ASP A 631 -8.75 32.03 12.61
C ASP A 631 -10.02 31.71 13.41
N PRO A 632 -10.26 30.46 13.85
CA PRO A 632 -11.45 30.08 14.60
C PRO A 632 -11.54 30.75 15.98
N ILE A 633 -10.45 31.33 16.50
CA ILE A 633 -10.49 32.14 17.72
C ILE A 633 -11.35 33.40 17.54
N SER A 634 -11.49 33.89 16.31
CA SER A 634 -12.24 35.11 15.99
C SER A 634 -13.74 35.00 16.29
N VAL A 635 -14.27 33.78 16.40
CA VAL A 635 -15.69 33.51 16.70
C VAL A 635 -15.96 33.03 18.12
N VAL A 636 -14.93 32.94 18.98
CA VAL A 636 -15.11 32.59 20.39
C VAL A 636 -16.06 33.56 21.08
N GLY A 637 -17.01 33.02 21.85
CA GLY A 637 -18.04 33.78 22.55
C GLY A 637 -19.32 34.02 21.75
N THR A 638 -19.33 33.72 20.44
CA THR A 638 -20.53 33.79 19.60
C THR A 638 -21.59 32.80 20.08
N GLU A 639 -22.85 33.25 20.20
CA GLU A 639 -23.98 32.40 20.58
C GLU A 639 -24.45 31.53 19.41
N VAL A 640 -24.67 30.25 19.69
CA VAL A 640 -25.07 29.21 18.73
C VAL A 640 -26.31 28.51 19.27
N THR A 641 -27.36 28.45 18.45
CA THR A 641 -28.55 27.65 18.73
C THR A 641 -28.35 26.24 18.21
N CYS A 642 -28.67 25.25 19.03
CA CYS A 642 -28.56 23.84 18.72
C CYS A 642 -29.95 23.22 18.74
N ASP A 643 -30.23 22.30 17.81
CA ASP A 643 -31.51 21.61 17.72
C ASP A 643 -31.50 20.25 18.45
N ASN A 644 -30.37 19.55 18.41
CA ASN A 644 -30.21 18.25 19.06
C ASN A 644 -28.77 18.04 19.60
N PRO A 645 -28.57 18.04 20.93
CA PRO A 645 -29.53 18.43 21.97
C PRO A 645 -29.96 19.89 21.83
N SER A 646 -31.21 20.21 22.19
CA SER A 646 -31.73 21.58 22.01
C SER A 646 -31.17 22.56 23.06
N GLY A 647 -30.87 23.79 22.63
CA GLY A 647 -30.45 24.86 23.54
C GLY A 647 -29.55 25.91 22.89
N THR A 648 -28.87 26.70 23.72
CA THR A 648 -27.94 27.74 23.26
C THR A 648 -26.60 27.57 23.97
N ILE A 649 -25.51 27.59 23.20
CA ILE A 649 -24.12 27.52 23.68
C ILE A 649 -23.32 28.70 23.11
N LYS A 650 -22.18 29.01 23.71
CA LYS A 650 -21.20 29.93 23.13
C LYS A 650 -20.02 29.15 22.59
N VAL A 651 -19.52 29.53 21.41
CA VAL A 651 -18.30 28.95 20.86
C VAL A 651 -17.17 29.12 21.87
N SER A 652 -16.60 28.01 22.30
CA SER A 652 -15.55 27.95 23.30
C SER A 652 -14.15 28.07 22.68
N VAL A 653 -13.18 28.51 23.48
CA VAL A 653 -11.75 28.50 23.09
C VAL A 653 -11.30 27.08 22.73
N LYS A 654 -11.83 26.07 23.43
CA LYS A 654 -11.47 24.67 23.18
C LYS A 654 -12.05 24.16 21.85
N ALA A 655 -13.30 24.48 21.50
CA ALA A 655 -13.84 24.16 20.18
C ALA A 655 -13.07 24.83 19.05
N ALA A 656 -12.71 26.11 19.22
CA ALA A 656 -11.88 26.81 18.25
C ALA A 656 -10.51 26.14 18.06
N GLU A 657 -9.88 25.68 19.15
CA GLU A 657 -8.61 24.94 19.08
C GLU A 657 -8.76 23.56 18.42
N ILE A 658 -9.85 22.83 18.72
CA ILE A 658 -10.16 21.55 18.06
C ILE A 658 -10.32 21.74 16.55
N ALA A 659 -11.07 22.76 16.12
CA ALA A 659 -11.23 23.10 14.71
C ALA A 659 -9.87 23.41 14.06
N ARG A 660 -9.07 24.29 14.69
CA ARG A 660 -7.74 24.67 14.20
C ARG A 660 -6.82 23.47 14.00
N LEU A 661 -6.76 22.57 14.98
CA LEU A 661 -5.90 21.38 14.92
C LEU A 661 -6.44 20.30 13.98
N THR A 662 -7.76 20.25 13.77
CA THR A 662 -8.38 19.37 12.76
C THR A 662 -8.02 19.83 11.34
N TRP A 663 -8.03 21.14 11.08
CA TRP A 663 -7.63 21.69 9.78
C TRP A 663 -6.13 21.57 9.50
N ARG A 664 -5.29 21.66 10.54
CA ARG A 664 -3.84 21.50 10.40
C ARG A 664 -3.39 20.05 10.16
N GLY A 665 -4.15 19.09 10.69
CA GLY A 665 -3.77 17.68 10.66
C GLY A 665 -2.75 17.29 11.74
N PRO A 666 -2.41 15.99 11.83
CA PRO A 666 -1.48 15.50 12.84
C PRO A 666 -0.05 15.98 12.60
N GLN A 667 0.62 16.24 13.71
CA GLN A 667 2.05 16.54 13.79
C GLN A 667 2.70 15.68 14.87
N THR A 668 4.01 15.50 14.82
CA THR A 668 4.78 14.91 15.92
C THR A 668 4.82 15.85 17.13
N GLU A 669 5.39 15.38 18.24
CA GLU A 669 5.52 16.15 19.49
C GLU A 669 6.36 17.42 19.30
N ASP A 670 7.32 17.39 18.37
CA ASP A 670 8.16 18.53 17.98
C ASP A 670 7.58 19.36 16.83
N GLY A 671 6.32 19.13 16.45
CA GLY A 671 5.58 19.92 15.48
C GLY A 671 5.89 19.60 14.01
N LYS A 672 6.51 18.45 13.71
CA LYS A 672 6.73 18.04 12.31
C LYS A 672 5.43 17.51 11.72
N PHE A 673 5.20 17.87 10.47
CA PHE A 673 4.09 17.36 9.67
C PHE A 673 4.09 15.83 9.63
N MET A 674 2.91 15.23 9.82
CA MET A 674 2.69 13.79 9.62
C MET A 674 1.71 13.52 8.49
N TRP A 675 0.58 14.23 8.48
CA TRP A 675 -0.41 14.16 7.41
C TRP A 675 -1.26 15.43 7.34
N TYR A 676 -1.97 15.62 6.23
CA TYR A 676 -2.85 16.76 5.99
C TYR A 676 -4.11 16.70 6.87
N GLY A 677 -4.63 17.86 7.24
CA GLY A 677 -5.94 18.01 7.90
C GLY A 677 -7.06 18.31 6.92
N LEU A 678 -8.28 18.43 7.45
CA LEU A 678 -9.47 18.79 6.67
C LEU A 678 -9.39 20.24 6.16
N ASP A 679 -10.11 20.53 5.07
CA ASP A 679 -10.27 21.91 4.62
C ASP A 679 -11.12 22.73 5.60
N LYS A 680 -10.96 24.06 5.60
CA LYS A 680 -11.75 24.96 6.45
C LYS A 680 -13.25 24.92 6.13
N SER A 681 -13.59 24.58 4.89
CA SER A 681 -14.98 24.43 4.43
C SER A 681 -15.58 23.05 4.68
N ALA A 682 -14.75 22.05 5.03
CA ALA A 682 -15.22 20.70 5.28
C ALA A 682 -15.96 20.61 6.62
N PRO A 683 -17.13 19.93 6.69
CA PRO A 683 -17.81 19.66 7.95
C PRO A 683 -16.90 18.93 8.96
N LEU A 684 -16.57 19.61 10.06
CA LEU A 684 -15.67 19.05 11.09
C LEU A 684 -16.21 17.80 11.79
N ASN A 685 -17.53 17.61 11.80
CA ASN A 685 -18.17 16.47 12.44
C ASN A 685 -17.96 15.13 11.71
N GLY A 686 -17.33 15.11 10.52
CA GLY A 686 -16.89 13.85 9.89
C GLY A 686 -15.87 13.11 10.76
N LEU A 687 -14.87 13.84 11.28
CA LEU A 687 -13.76 13.26 12.07
C LEU A 687 -13.77 13.69 13.54
N ALA A 688 -14.24 14.90 13.85
CA ALA A 688 -14.38 15.42 15.22
C ALA A 688 -15.77 15.14 15.83
N ASN A 689 -16.40 14.02 15.44
CA ASN A 689 -17.75 13.68 15.85
C ASN A 689 -17.87 13.37 17.36
N THR A 690 -19.04 13.67 17.92
CA THR A 690 -19.37 13.43 19.33
C THR A 690 -20.79 12.90 19.51
N ASN A 691 -21.01 12.15 20.59
CA ASN A 691 -22.33 11.73 21.02
C ASN A 691 -22.74 12.53 22.25
N CYS A 692 -23.86 13.26 22.16
CA CYS A 692 -24.29 14.19 23.20
C CYS A 692 -25.64 13.82 23.79
N THR A 693 -25.72 13.80 25.13
CA THR A 693 -27.00 13.70 25.87
C THR A 693 -27.52 15.07 26.30
N SER A 694 -26.62 16.06 26.41
CA SER A 694 -26.93 17.48 26.57
C SER A 694 -25.80 18.31 25.94
N LEU A 695 -25.99 19.62 25.79
CA LEU A 695 -24.97 20.53 25.24
C LEU A 695 -23.66 20.57 26.05
N THR A 696 -23.68 20.07 27.29
CA THR A 696 -22.51 20.03 28.18
C THR A 696 -22.05 18.60 28.47
N ASN A 697 -22.76 17.59 27.98
CA ASN A 697 -22.45 16.17 28.24
C ASN A 697 -22.36 15.41 26.92
N CYS A 698 -21.17 15.49 26.33
CA CYS A 698 -20.80 14.81 25.09
C CYS A 698 -19.61 13.88 25.33
N THR A 699 -19.55 12.81 24.56
CA THR A 699 -18.46 11.84 24.53
C THR A 699 -17.88 11.71 23.12
N THR A 700 -16.67 11.16 23.03
CA THR A 700 -16.02 10.81 21.76
C THR A 700 -16.88 9.86 20.93
N SER A 701 -16.89 10.08 19.62
CA SER A 701 -17.48 9.18 18.64
C SER A 701 -16.53 9.06 17.45
N PRO A 702 -15.43 8.29 17.56
CA PRO A 702 -14.43 8.22 16.50
C PRO A 702 -15.02 7.63 15.22
N PHE A 703 -14.50 8.05 14.07
CA PHE A 703 -14.83 7.42 12.80
C PHE A 703 -14.43 5.95 12.83
N ALA A 704 -15.35 5.07 12.40
CA ALA A 704 -15.22 3.63 12.62
C ALA A 704 -13.96 3.05 11.96
N ILE A 705 -13.68 3.43 10.71
CA ILE A 705 -12.52 2.91 9.96
C ILE A 705 -11.20 3.28 10.67
N ALA A 706 -11.06 4.54 11.10
CA ALA A 706 -9.89 5.00 11.85
C ALA A 706 -9.71 4.27 13.18
N LYS A 707 -10.82 4.05 13.91
CA LYS A 707 -10.82 3.26 15.15
C LYS A 707 -10.36 1.84 14.87
N ASP A 708 -11.00 1.16 13.90
CA ASP A 708 -10.73 -0.24 13.55
C ASP A 708 -9.29 -0.43 13.08
N TRP A 709 -8.75 0.53 12.31
CA TRP A 709 -7.36 0.49 11.87
C TRP A 709 -6.37 0.51 13.05
N LEU A 710 -6.58 1.43 13.99
CA LEU A 710 -5.77 1.53 15.19
C LEU A 710 -5.92 0.31 16.10
N SER A 711 -7.14 -0.08 16.45
CA SER A 711 -7.41 -1.15 17.41
C SER A 711 -7.13 -2.54 16.83
N THR A 712 -7.61 -2.80 15.62
CA THR A 712 -7.61 -4.15 15.04
C THR A 712 -6.38 -4.42 14.22
N PHE A 713 -5.95 -3.51 13.34
CA PHE A 713 -4.82 -3.80 12.46
C PHE A 713 -3.46 -3.51 13.10
N ILE A 714 -3.33 -2.33 13.71
CA ILE A 714 -2.05 -1.92 14.29
C ILE A 714 -1.85 -2.62 15.64
N LEU A 715 -2.81 -2.45 16.57
CA LEU A 715 -2.72 -2.99 17.93
C LEU A 715 -3.14 -4.46 18.07
N GLN A 716 -3.85 -5.03 17.08
CA GLN A 716 -4.35 -6.42 17.13
C GLN A 716 -5.17 -6.73 18.40
N ASN A 717 -5.88 -5.72 18.90
CA ASN A 717 -6.75 -5.79 20.06
C ASN A 717 -8.03 -4.97 19.80
N PRO A 718 -9.06 -5.58 19.20
CA PRO A 718 -10.31 -4.89 18.85
C PRO A 718 -11.06 -4.29 20.05
N SER A 719 -10.79 -4.81 21.26
CA SER A 719 -11.40 -4.37 22.51
C SER A 719 -10.64 -3.23 23.19
N VAL A 720 -9.52 -2.75 22.62
CA VAL A 720 -8.73 -1.69 23.23
C VAL A 720 -9.49 -0.36 23.24
N GLU A 721 -9.50 0.29 24.40
CA GLU A 721 -9.99 1.65 24.54
C GLU A 721 -8.89 2.62 24.11
N LEU A 722 -9.09 3.29 22.97
CA LEU A 722 -8.14 4.29 22.45
C LEU A 722 -8.18 5.62 23.25
N LYS A 723 -9.16 5.78 24.14
CA LYS A 723 -9.25 6.92 25.06
C LYS A 723 -8.08 6.88 26.04
N GLY A 724 -7.29 7.95 26.09
CA GLY A 724 -6.09 8.01 26.94
C GLY A 724 -4.78 7.90 26.17
N MET A 725 -4.83 7.61 24.86
CA MET A 725 -3.65 7.57 24.01
C MET A 725 -2.83 8.86 24.13
N SER A 726 -1.54 8.72 24.40
CA SER A 726 -0.63 9.87 24.45
C SER A 726 -0.27 10.36 23.04
N HIS A 727 0.28 11.57 22.92
CA HIS A 727 0.82 12.03 21.63
C HIS A 727 1.92 11.10 21.10
N ALA A 728 2.87 10.77 21.96
CA ALA A 728 3.99 9.88 21.62
C ALA A 728 3.52 8.51 21.13
N GLU A 729 2.48 7.98 21.76
CA GLU A 729 1.86 6.73 21.35
C GLU A 729 1.16 6.87 19.99
N TYR A 730 0.39 7.92 19.77
CA TYR A 730 -0.21 8.21 18.46
C TYR A 730 0.86 8.30 17.36
N SER A 731 1.94 9.05 17.59
CA SER A 731 3.06 9.19 16.65
C SER A 731 3.73 7.85 16.37
N ARG A 732 3.85 6.98 17.38
CA ARG A 732 4.38 5.61 17.23
C ARG A 732 3.44 4.74 16.39
N LEU A 733 2.14 4.75 16.66
CA LEU A 733 1.16 3.96 15.91
C LEU A 733 1.06 4.41 14.45
N PHE A 734 1.19 5.71 14.17
CA PHE A 734 1.29 6.22 12.81
C PHE A 734 2.51 5.64 12.09
N ARG A 735 3.70 5.63 12.71
CA ARG A 735 4.90 5.03 12.11
C ARG A 735 4.74 3.53 11.89
N GLN A 736 4.19 2.81 12.87
CA GLN A 736 3.91 1.37 12.74
C GLN A 736 2.93 1.08 11.61
N SER A 737 1.91 1.92 11.43
CA SER A 737 0.98 1.83 10.31
C SER A 737 1.70 1.90 8.96
N VAL A 738 2.55 2.92 8.79
CA VAL A 738 3.33 3.09 7.56
C VAL A 738 4.27 1.92 7.33
N ASN A 739 5.08 1.56 8.32
CA ASN A 739 6.11 0.53 8.18
C ASN A 739 5.50 -0.83 7.83
N ARG A 740 4.37 -1.19 8.44
CA ARG A 740 3.76 -2.53 8.27
C ARG A 740 2.83 -2.64 7.06
N PHE A 741 2.17 -1.56 6.66
CA PHE A 741 1.06 -1.64 5.70
C PHE A 741 1.25 -0.84 4.41
N ALA A 742 2.32 -0.05 4.26
CA ALA A 742 2.56 0.72 3.04
C ALA A 742 2.55 -0.14 1.77
N SER A 743 3.17 -1.32 1.80
CA SER A 743 3.23 -2.24 0.66
C SER A 743 1.91 -2.97 0.37
N VAL A 744 0.95 -2.98 1.28
CA VAL A 744 -0.33 -3.69 1.10
C VAL A 744 -1.46 -2.70 0.88
N MET A 745 -1.68 -1.80 1.83
CA MET A 745 -2.81 -0.87 1.84
C MET A 745 -2.47 0.53 1.34
N GLY A 746 -1.18 0.88 1.20
CA GLY A 746 -0.77 2.22 0.78
C GLY A 746 -1.37 2.63 -0.58
N SER A 747 -1.32 1.77 -1.59
CA SER A 747 -1.81 2.09 -2.96
C SER A 747 -1.31 3.45 -3.48
N ALA A 748 -0.07 3.81 -3.13
CA ALA A 748 0.49 5.14 -3.30
C ALA A 748 1.74 5.18 -4.20
N ASP A 749 1.95 4.12 -4.98
CA ASP A 749 3.03 4.06 -5.98
C ASP A 749 2.78 5.13 -7.05
N ALA A 750 3.72 6.06 -7.18
CA ALA A 750 3.63 7.16 -8.13
C ALA A 750 4.19 6.79 -9.52
N ASP A 751 4.88 5.65 -9.65
CA ASP A 751 5.32 5.16 -10.95
C ASP A 751 4.16 4.48 -11.68
N LEU A 752 3.59 5.20 -12.64
CA LEU A 752 2.51 4.71 -13.52
C LEU A 752 3.02 4.38 -14.93
N THR A 753 4.33 4.12 -15.08
CA THR A 753 4.96 3.90 -16.38
C THR A 753 4.30 2.77 -17.17
N ASP A 754 3.98 1.64 -16.52
CA ASP A 754 3.40 0.50 -17.23
C ASP A 754 1.94 0.72 -17.60
N PHE A 755 1.19 1.49 -16.80
CA PHE A 755 -0.16 1.95 -17.16
C PHE A 755 -0.13 2.90 -18.36
N LYS A 756 0.83 3.84 -18.39
CA LYS A 756 1.09 4.72 -19.54
C LYS A 756 1.40 3.90 -20.80
N LYS A 757 2.30 2.91 -20.71
CA LYS A 757 2.66 2.02 -21.83
C LYS A 757 1.48 1.20 -22.32
N ALA A 758 0.61 0.75 -21.42
CA ALA A 758 -0.63 0.05 -21.76
C ALA A 758 -1.67 0.97 -22.45
N GLY A 759 -1.43 2.28 -22.50
CA GLY A 759 -2.32 3.27 -23.10
C GLY A 759 -3.48 3.67 -22.19
N GLY A 760 -3.42 3.31 -20.91
CA GLY A 760 -4.47 3.59 -19.94
C GLY A 760 -4.65 5.08 -19.66
N LYS A 761 -5.86 5.48 -19.26
CA LYS A 761 -6.22 6.86 -18.86
C LYS A 761 -6.83 6.89 -17.47
N ILE A 762 -6.39 7.79 -16.60
CA ILE A 762 -6.98 8.05 -15.29
C ILE A 762 -7.58 9.46 -15.30
N LEU A 763 -8.88 9.54 -15.00
CA LEU A 763 -9.56 10.79 -14.66
C LEU A 763 -9.88 10.72 -13.17
N ALA A 764 -9.20 11.52 -12.37
CA ALA A 764 -9.43 11.59 -10.93
C ALA A 764 -9.97 12.97 -10.53
N TRP A 765 -10.74 12.99 -9.45
CA TRP A 765 -11.20 14.23 -8.86
C TRP A 765 -11.34 14.10 -7.35
N HIS A 766 -11.35 15.22 -6.62
CA HIS A 766 -11.55 15.21 -5.16
C HIS A 766 -12.33 16.45 -4.73
N GLY A 767 -13.37 16.24 -3.91
CA GLY A 767 -14.09 17.34 -3.26
C GLY A 767 -13.19 18.09 -2.27
N THR A 768 -13.12 19.41 -2.37
CA THR A 768 -12.26 20.18 -1.46
C THR A 768 -12.85 20.30 -0.05
N ALA A 769 -14.15 20.09 0.11
CA ALA A 769 -14.86 20.09 1.39
C ALA A 769 -15.09 18.66 1.93
N ASP A 770 -14.33 17.67 1.44
CA ASP A 770 -14.39 16.29 1.89
C ASP A 770 -14.13 16.21 3.41
N GLU A 771 -15.12 15.72 4.13
CA GLU A 771 -15.14 15.62 5.60
C GLU A 771 -14.49 14.36 6.15
N LEU A 772 -14.01 13.45 5.29
CA LEU A 772 -13.39 12.18 5.68
C LEU A 772 -11.93 12.10 5.20
N ILE A 773 -11.70 12.31 3.91
CA ILE A 773 -10.39 12.17 3.27
C ILE A 773 -9.81 13.55 2.93
N PRO A 774 -8.68 13.97 3.56
CA PRO A 774 -8.04 15.24 3.22
C PRO A 774 -7.61 15.32 1.74
N TYR A 775 -8.27 16.17 0.95
CA TYR A 775 -8.00 16.28 -0.50
C TYR A 775 -6.55 16.65 -0.84
N LYS A 776 -5.84 17.35 0.06
CA LYS A 776 -4.42 17.67 -0.09
C LYS A 776 -3.54 16.43 -0.20
N GLY A 777 -3.98 15.28 0.33
CA GLY A 777 -3.32 13.99 0.11
C GLY A 777 -3.38 13.51 -1.35
N SER A 778 -4.47 13.82 -2.07
CA SER A 778 -4.55 13.57 -3.51
C SER A 778 -3.72 14.54 -4.33
N VAL A 779 -3.68 15.80 -3.91
CA VAL A 779 -2.77 16.81 -4.49
C VAL A 779 -1.31 16.37 -4.36
N ASP A 780 -0.90 15.88 -3.19
CA ASP A 780 0.44 15.34 -2.95
C ASP A 780 0.78 14.18 -3.89
N TYR A 781 -0.09 13.16 -3.97
CA TYR A 781 0.14 12.02 -4.85
C TYR A 781 0.27 12.44 -6.31
N TYR A 782 -0.60 13.34 -6.79
CA TYR A 782 -0.53 13.84 -8.16
C TYR A 782 0.79 14.57 -8.45
N LYS A 783 1.28 15.38 -7.50
CA LYS A 783 2.59 16.02 -7.60
C LYS A 783 3.72 15.00 -7.70
N ARG A 784 3.71 13.96 -6.86
CA ARG A 784 4.73 12.89 -6.93
C ARG A 784 4.72 12.16 -8.28
N VAL A 785 3.54 11.94 -8.87
CA VAL A 785 3.46 11.39 -10.23
C VAL A 785 4.06 12.35 -11.25
N LEU A 786 3.75 13.65 -11.19
CA LEU A 786 4.33 14.67 -12.09
C LEU A 786 5.85 14.85 -11.90
N GLU A 787 6.36 14.68 -10.69
CA GLU A 787 7.79 14.70 -10.40
C GLU A 787 8.52 13.51 -11.04
N GLY A 788 7.90 12.32 -11.06
CA GLY A 788 8.42 11.14 -11.73
C GLY A 788 8.22 11.15 -13.25
N ASP A 789 7.08 11.67 -13.73
CA ASP A 789 6.74 11.82 -15.14
C ASP A 789 6.08 13.19 -15.40
N PRO A 790 6.84 14.21 -15.84
CA PRO A 790 6.31 15.54 -16.16
C PRO A 790 5.24 15.56 -17.27
N GLU A 791 5.12 14.48 -18.06
CA GLU A 791 4.11 14.33 -19.11
C GLU A 791 2.87 13.56 -18.61
N ALA A 792 2.74 13.32 -17.30
CA ALA A 792 1.64 12.53 -16.75
C ALA A 792 0.24 13.06 -17.11
N ASN A 793 0.10 14.36 -17.38
CA ASN A 793 -1.15 14.98 -17.86
C ASN A 793 -1.74 14.35 -19.14
N ASP A 794 -0.93 13.63 -19.93
CA ASP A 794 -1.33 12.93 -21.15
C ASP A 794 -2.10 11.63 -20.89
N TYR A 795 -2.05 11.13 -19.64
CA TYR A 795 -2.75 9.90 -19.24
C TYR A 795 -3.35 9.94 -17.84
N TYR A 796 -3.02 10.91 -17.00
CA TYR A 796 -3.57 11.09 -15.66
C TYR A 796 -3.94 12.56 -15.44
N ARG A 797 -5.25 12.85 -15.36
CA ARG A 797 -5.77 14.21 -15.10
C ARG A 797 -6.49 14.24 -13.76
N PHE A 798 -6.10 15.18 -12.92
CA PHE A 798 -6.69 15.41 -11.60
C PHE A 798 -7.45 16.75 -11.55
N PHE A 799 -8.64 16.73 -10.96
CA PHE A 799 -9.52 17.90 -10.81
C PHE A 799 -9.91 18.11 -9.34
N GLU A 800 -9.69 19.32 -8.82
CA GLU A 800 -10.27 19.72 -7.53
C GLU A 800 -11.74 20.14 -7.76
N ALA A 801 -12.65 19.72 -6.87
CA ALA A 801 -14.07 20.05 -6.93
C ALA A 801 -14.46 20.91 -5.70
N PRO A 802 -14.39 22.25 -5.81
CA PRO A 802 -14.70 23.16 -4.72
C PRO A 802 -16.05 22.92 -4.07
N GLY A 803 -16.07 22.84 -2.73
CA GLY A 803 -17.30 22.73 -1.93
C GLY A 803 -18.03 21.38 -2.04
N VAL A 804 -17.47 20.40 -2.73
CA VAL A 804 -18.03 19.04 -2.78
C VAL A 804 -17.52 18.27 -1.56
N ASN A 805 -18.44 17.59 -0.88
CA ASN A 805 -18.17 16.70 0.26
C ASN A 805 -17.59 15.35 -0.21
N HIS A 806 -17.44 14.39 0.70
CA HIS A 806 -16.96 13.06 0.38
C HIS A 806 -17.81 12.35 -0.69
N CYS A 807 -17.21 12.16 -1.87
CA CYS A 807 -17.81 11.55 -3.09
C CYS A 807 -19.03 12.23 -3.70
N LYS A 808 -19.83 12.98 -2.94
CA LYS A 808 -21.01 13.72 -3.39
C LYS A 808 -21.50 14.64 -2.27
N GLY A 809 -22.48 15.48 -2.58
CA GLY A 809 -23.06 16.41 -1.62
C GLY A 809 -22.18 17.65 -1.40
N GLY A 810 -22.49 18.42 -0.37
CA GLY A 810 -21.95 19.76 -0.18
C GLY A 810 -22.60 20.79 -1.13
N PRO A 811 -22.31 22.09 -0.93
CA PRO A 811 -22.84 23.17 -1.78
C PRO A 811 -22.15 23.29 -3.14
N GLY A 812 -21.05 22.58 -3.34
CA GLY A 812 -20.12 22.74 -4.45
C GLY A 812 -20.53 22.17 -5.80
N TRP A 813 -19.60 22.26 -6.76
CA TRP A 813 -19.80 21.77 -8.14
C TRP A 813 -19.36 20.32 -8.29
N PHE A 814 -20.32 19.40 -8.36
CA PHE A 814 -20.09 17.97 -8.51
C PHE A 814 -19.84 17.58 -9.98
N PRO A 815 -18.72 16.92 -10.31
CA PRO A 815 -18.37 16.53 -11.68
C PRO A 815 -19.03 15.21 -12.13
N GLY A 816 -20.36 15.12 -12.04
CA GLY A 816 -21.11 13.88 -12.34
C GLY A 816 -21.01 13.36 -13.79
N GLY A 817 -20.42 14.14 -14.71
CA GLY A 817 -20.14 13.74 -16.10
C GLY A 817 -18.76 13.11 -16.33
N GLY A 818 -17.96 12.90 -15.27
CA GLY A 818 -16.58 12.41 -15.37
C GLY A 818 -16.42 11.10 -16.15
N PHE A 819 -17.34 10.15 -15.97
CA PHE A 819 -17.26 8.86 -16.66
C PHE A 819 -17.40 9.00 -18.19
N ASP A 820 -18.33 9.83 -18.66
CA ASP A 820 -18.52 10.07 -20.10
C ASP A 820 -17.32 10.83 -20.70
N ALA A 821 -16.70 11.73 -19.93
CA ALA A 821 -15.46 12.39 -20.34
C ALA A 821 -14.30 11.39 -20.49
N LEU A 822 -14.17 10.45 -19.54
CA LEU A 822 -13.18 9.38 -19.60
C LEU A 822 -13.38 8.47 -20.82
N VAL A 823 -14.62 8.07 -21.12
CA VAL A 823 -14.94 7.26 -22.32
C VAL A 823 -14.52 7.99 -23.60
N LYS A 824 -14.82 9.29 -23.73
CA LYS A 824 -14.38 10.09 -24.88
C LYS A 824 -12.86 10.19 -24.96
N TRP A 825 -12.16 10.26 -23.83
CA TRP A 825 -10.71 10.29 -23.82
C TRP A 825 -10.11 8.97 -24.32
N VAL A 826 -10.59 7.84 -23.80
CA VAL A 826 -10.10 6.51 -24.16
C VAL A 826 -10.42 6.16 -25.62
N GLU A 827 -11.64 6.42 -26.08
CA GLU A 827 -12.11 5.93 -27.38
C GLU A 827 -11.88 6.92 -28.53
N GLU A 828 -11.88 8.22 -28.23
CA GLU A 828 -11.78 9.28 -29.24
C GLU A 828 -10.51 10.13 -29.12
N GLY A 829 -9.66 9.86 -28.11
CA GLY A 829 -8.45 10.65 -27.84
C GLY A 829 -8.74 12.07 -27.34
N LYS A 830 -9.99 12.35 -26.91
CA LYS A 830 -10.42 13.68 -26.46
C LYS A 830 -10.20 13.84 -24.96
N ALA A 831 -8.98 14.21 -24.60
CA ALA A 831 -8.61 14.47 -23.22
C ALA A 831 -9.34 15.72 -22.67
N PRO A 832 -9.96 15.68 -21.47
CA PRO A 832 -10.72 16.80 -20.93
C PRO A 832 -9.78 17.88 -20.36
N ASP A 833 -9.60 19.01 -21.04
CA ASP A 833 -8.79 20.14 -20.53
C ASP A 833 -9.48 20.89 -19.39
N THR A 834 -10.80 20.74 -19.34
CA THR A 834 -11.66 21.09 -18.23
C THR A 834 -12.68 19.97 -18.00
N LEU A 835 -13.32 19.97 -16.84
CA LEU A 835 -14.35 19.00 -16.48
C LEU A 835 -15.63 19.71 -16.03
N TYR A 836 -16.71 19.50 -16.78
CA TYR A 836 -18.03 20.03 -16.44
C TYR A 836 -18.47 19.57 -15.04
N ALA A 837 -18.90 20.52 -14.23
CA ALA A 837 -19.45 20.27 -12.90
C ALA A 837 -20.61 21.21 -12.58
N GLU A 838 -21.54 20.76 -11.73
CA GLU A 838 -22.73 21.53 -11.37
C GLU A 838 -23.11 21.37 -9.90
N THR A 839 -23.78 22.38 -9.33
CA THR A 839 -24.31 22.27 -7.97
C THR A 839 -25.49 21.30 -7.94
N THR A 840 -25.49 20.40 -6.94
CA THR A 840 -26.54 19.39 -6.76
C THR A 840 -27.33 19.67 -5.48
N GLY A 841 -28.67 19.60 -5.56
CA GLY A 841 -29.53 19.76 -4.37
C GLY A 841 -29.65 21.19 -3.82
N THR A 842 -29.16 22.19 -4.55
CA THR A 842 -29.24 23.61 -4.18
C THR A 842 -30.45 24.29 -4.85
N GLU A 843 -31.02 25.34 -4.23
CA GLU A 843 -32.12 26.14 -4.83
C GLU A 843 -31.74 26.77 -6.17
N LYS A 844 -30.46 27.19 -6.32
CA LYS A 844 -29.93 27.80 -7.54
C LYS A 844 -28.88 26.89 -8.17
N LYS A 845 -29.16 26.36 -9.35
CA LYS A 845 -28.19 25.61 -10.16
C LYS A 845 -27.07 26.54 -10.63
N ARG A 846 -25.81 26.20 -10.34
CA ARG A 846 -24.60 26.84 -10.89
C ARG A 846 -23.77 25.81 -11.62
N VAL A 847 -23.06 26.23 -12.66
CA VAL A 847 -22.24 25.35 -13.49
C VAL A 847 -20.86 25.95 -13.73
N VAL A 848 -19.84 25.10 -13.75
CA VAL A 848 -18.44 25.47 -14.00
C VAL A 848 -17.74 24.42 -14.86
N GLU A 849 -16.58 24.80 -15.37
CA GLU A 849 -15.63 23.92 -16.04
C GLU A 849 -14.40 23.79 -15.13
N LEU A 850 -14.35 22.74 -14.31
CA LEU A 850 -13.26 22.50 -13.36
C LEU A 850 -11.93 22.40 -14.12
N CYS A 851 -10.88 22.89 -13.49
CA CYS A 851 -9.56 22.98 -14.10
C CYS A 851 -8.72 21.73 -13.82
N VAL A 852 -7.99 21.26 -14.84
CA VAL A 852 -6.94 20.26 -14.63
C VAL A 852 -5.86 20.87 -13.74
N TYR A 853 -5.55 20.21 -12.63
CA TYR A 853 -4.47 20.58 -11.73
C TYR A 853 -3.13 20.68 -12.49
N PRO A 854 -2.25 21.67 -12.23
CA PRO A 854 -2.26 22.61 -11.10
C PRO A 854 -3.07 23.89 -11.32
N LYS A 855 -3.79 24.03 -12.44
CA LYS A 855 -4.60 25.23 -12.67
C LYS A 855 -5.78 25.24 -11.70
N LYS A 856 -6.11 26.43 -11.19
CA LYS A 856 -7.26 26.63 -10.30
C LYS A 856 -8.40 27.32 -11.04
N LEU A 857 -9.62 26.99 -10.65
CA LEU A 857 -10.82 27.70 -11.08
C LEU A 857 -10.78 29.14 -10.52
N THR A 858 -10.87 30.13 -11.39
CA THR A 858 -10.83 31.55 -11.01
C THR A 858 -12.04 32.28 -11.57
N TYR A 859 -12.78 33.00 -10.73
CA TYR A 859 -13.86 33.87 -11.17
C TYR A 859 -13.32 35.07 -11.95
N GLN A 860 -13.94 35.37 -13.10
CA GLN A 860 -13.50 36.40 -14.05
C GLN A 860 -14.51 37.56 -14.17
N GLY A 861 -15.63 37.51 -13.43
CA GLY A 861 -16.72 38.48 -13.51
C GLY A 861 -17.95 37.97 -14.27
N GLY A 862 -19.08 38.65 -14.10
CA GLY A 862 -20.35 38.30 -14.73
C GLY A 862 -21.29 37.49 -13.82
N ASP A 863 -22.17 36.66 -14.39
CA ASP A 863 -23.08 35.82 -13.60
C ASP A 863 -22.34 34.59 -13.07
N ALA A 864 -22.14 34.52 -11.75
CA ALA A 864 -21.52 33.40 -11.05
C ALA A 864 -22.19 32.03 -11.29
N SER A 865 -23.36 32.01 -11.90
CA SER A 865 -24.14 30.79 -12.13
C SER A 865 -23.83 30.11 -13.47
N ILE A 866 -23.05 30.76 -14.35
CA ILE A 866 -22.69 30.25 -15.67
C ILE A 866 -21.18 30.00 -15.79
N ALA A 867 -20.81 28.94 -16.53
CA ALA A 867 -19.42 28.50 -16.62
C ALA A 867 -18.49 29.54 -17.26
N SER A 868 -18.99 30.37 -18.19
CA SER A 868 -18.20 31.41 -18.87
C SER A 868 -17.74 32.56 -17.96
N SER A 869 -18.24 32.62 -16.72
CA SER A 869 -17.77 33.57 -15.72
C SER A 869 -16.53 33.09 -14.96
N TYR A 870 -16.03 31.90 -15.27
CA TYR A 870 -14.83 31.32 -14.67
C TYR A 870 -13.81 30.96 -15.73
N GLY A 871 -12.55 30.81 -15.33
CA GLY A 871 -11.54 30.20 -16.17
C GLY A 871 -10.36 29.65 -15.37
N CYS A 872 -9.47 28.95 -16.06
CA CYS A 872 -8.35 28.25 -15.44
C CYS A 872 -7.07 29.09 -15.46
N LYS A 873 -6.50 29.36 -14.29
CA LYS A 873 -5.23 30.08 -14.13
C LYS A 873 -4.19 29.25 -13.38
#